data_AF-A0A7W6DBY9-F1
#
_entry.id   AF-A0A7W6DBY9-F1
#
_cell.length_a   1.000
_cell.length_b   1.000
_cell.length_c   1.000
_cell.angle_alpha   90.00
_cell.angle_beta   90.00
_cell.angle_gamma   90.00
#
_symmetry.space_group_name_H-M   'P 1'
#
loop_
_entity.id
_entity.type
_entity.pdbx_description
1 polymer ?
#
loop_
_entity_poly.entity_id
_entity_poly.type
_entity_poly.pdbx_seq_one_letter_code
_entity_poly.pdbx_strand_id
1 'polypeptide(L)'
;MIENLVSRRNFLRGTALATAGLVLAVQLPGNTRRASAAVGEQSKFIPNAFVKIDTDGIALIMPHTEVGQGIYTSSAMLMAEELEVDLDQVRVEAAPPDLKKYMDPILFDQATGGSTSTQSDWVRLREAGASARIMLVGAAAERWGVSADDCRVEKGIIRHDPSSRSLSYLDVAPDAATREAPKQVPLKDPSQFRLIGTRAKRLDTPAKVDGSLVYGIDTRLPGMAYATLAIAPVKGGRIASMNEAAARAVKGVRDVVRTEDSVAVIGEHMWAAKLGVDALELSWESGPNASVSTQAIVNDMHEASLKPGVVVRDDKGAAEAIRKAKTKLDAIYRSPFLSHSPLEPMNCTLHIKDDRAELWVGTQVPVRAQKAVAEATGLPPEKVTVNNQLMGGAFGRRLDIDTIEQAAKLLRNIRYPVKLVWTREQDLTHDFFRPYYYDRVSAGLDDAGRLVGRTHRVTGSSVMARWAPPAFVNGIDPDSLDCAAETPYDETSVFADYVRHEPEGLTTAWWRGVGATHNLFVIESFVDEMAYAIGQDPVDFRRKMLTRNPRALAVLELAAEKAGWKDKLPQGRGRGVNLQFAFNTYLAHILEIEVVPGKEVKLLRSVLAVDCGIVINPDTVRAQMEGGVLFGLGTAMFNEVTFTDGAVDQSNFDNYRILRINEAPKVEVYQVKSLEKPGGVGEAGTAAAAGALANAIFSATGKRIRSLPLSEAAV
;
A
#
# COMPACT_ATOMS: atom_id res chain seq x y z
N MET A 1 7.63 20.04 -49.25
CA MET A 1 9.06 20.26 -48.94
C MET A 1 9.16 21.27 -47.83
N ILE A 2 9.50 20.80 -46.63
CA ILE A 2 10.37 21.38 -45.58
C ILE A 2 10.20 20.38 -44.44
N GLU A 3 11.15 19.45 -44.37
CA GLU A 3 11.34 18.53 -43.26
C GLU A 3 11.96 19.31 -42.11
N ASN A 4 11.30 19.36 -40.96
CA ASN A 4 11.95 19.68 -39.68
C ASN A 4 12.08 18.40 -38.87
N LEU A 5 13.00 17.54 -39.32
CA LEU A 5 13.56 16.48 -38.49
C LEU A 5 14.54 17.12 -37.50
N VAL A 6 14.02 17.54 -36.35
CA VAL A 6 14.87 17.80 -35.18
C VAL A 6 15.44 16.46 -34.75
N SER A 7 16.70 16.19 -35.10
CA SER A 7 17.33 14.92 -34.76
C SER A 7 17.40 14.75 -33.23
N ARG A 8 17.14 13.54 -32.73
CA ARG A 8 17.29 13.13 -31.32
C ARG A 8 18.65 13.54 -30.72
N ARG A 9 19.68 13.67 -31.56
CA ARG A 9 21.04 14.09 -31.20
C ARG A 9 21.13 15.57 -30.76
N ASN A 10 20.30 16.43 -31.35
CA ASN A 10 20.25 17.85 -30.99
C ASN A 10 19.36 18.10 -29.76
N PHE A 11 18.34 17.26 -29.53
CA PHE A 11 17.53 17.33 -28.32
C PHE A 11 18.32 16.88 -27.07
N LEU A 12 19.09 15.79 -27.17
CA LEU A 12 20.00 15.34 -26.08
C LEU A 12 21.14 16.34 -25.81
N ARG A 13 21.66 17.01 -26.84
CA ARG A 13 22.61 18.13 -26.67
C ARG A 13 21.96 19.36 -26.03
N GLY A 14 20.69 19.63 -26.32
CA GLY A 14 19.94 20.75 -25.75
C GLY A 14 19.66 20.61 -24.25
N THR A 15 19.38 19.39 -23.76
CA THR A 15 19.25 19.11 -22.32
C THR A 15 20.59 19.03 -21.60
N ALA A 16 21.63 18.47 -22.22
CA ALA A 16 22.98 18.41 -21.63
C ALA A 16 23.61 19.80 -21.40
N LEU A 17 23.31 20.78 -22.26
CA LEU A 17 23.79 22.16 -22.11
C LEU A 17 23.02 22.97 -21.05
N ALA A 18 21.83 22.53 -20.63
CA ALA A 18 21.04 23.24 -19.62
C ALA A 18 21.33 22.79 -18.18
N THR A 19 21.90 21.59 -17.97
CA THR A 19 22.12 21.03 -16.62
C THR A 19 23.54 20.50 -16.33
N ALA A 20 24.49 20.58 -17.27
CA ALA A 20 25.90 20.16 -17.09
C ALA A 20 26.05 18.79 -16.36
N GLY A 21 25.28 17.78 -16.77
CA GLY A 21 25.18 16.53 -16.02
C GLY A 21 24.81 15.30 -16.85
N LEU A 22 24.91 14.15 -16.22
CA LEU A 22 24.65 12.81 -16.72
C LEU A 22 23.24 12.35 -16.40
N VAL A 23 22.54 11.86 -17.43
CA VAL A 23 21.27 11.14 -17.31
C VAL A 23 21.35 9.93 -18.26
N LEU A 24 21.23 8.68 -17.76
CA LEU A 24 21.60 7.45 -18.50
C LEU A 24 20.53 6.36 -18.69
N ALA A 25 20.56 5.66 -19.85
CA ALA A 25 19.52 4.69 -20.23
C ALA A 25 19.85 3.56 -21.22
N VAL A 26 19.84 2.32 -20.73
CA VAL A 26 20.09 1.00 -21.37
C VAL A 26 18.83 0.17 -21.69
N GLN A 27 18.94 -0.78 -22.61
CA GLN A 27 17.93 -1.77 -23.01
C GLN A 27 18.23 -3.22 -22.52
N LEU A 28 17.22 -4.00 -22.15
CA LEU A 28 17.31 -5.47 -21.95
C LEU A 28 16.22 -6.26 -22.72
N PRO A 29 16.45 -7.53 -23.09
CA PRO A 29 15.48 -8.37 -23.82
C PRO A 29 14.50 -9.08 -22.88
N GLY A 30 13.21 -9.04 -23.23
CA GLY A 30 12.13 -9.68 -22.49
C GLY A 30 12.13 -11.21 -22.63
N ASN A 31 11.92 -11.90 -21.50
CA ASN A 31 11.61 -13.32 -21.49
C ASN A 31 10.59 -13.63 -20.37
N THR A 32 9.31 -13.38 -20.64
CA THR A 32 8.19 -14.02 -19.94
C THR A 32 7.08 -14.33 -20.93
N ARG A 33 6.82 -15.62 -21.14
CA ARG A 33 5.62 -16.12 -21.83
C ARG A 33 4.44 -16.09 -20.85
N ARG A 34 3.28 -15.69 -21.40
CA ARG A 34 1.91 -15.72 -20.87
C ARG A 34 1.47 -14.58 -19.94
N ALA A 35 1.21 -13.43 -20.58
CA ALA A 35 -0.04 -12.67 -20.46
C ALA A 35 -0.05 -11.61 -21.58
N SER A 36 -0.08 -12.06 -22.83
CA SER A 36 -0.05 -11.19 -24.01
C SER A 36 -1.31 -11.42 -24.83
N ALA A 37 -2.41 -10.76 -24.44
CA ALA A 37 -3.53 -10.51 -25.33
C ALA A 37 -4.47 -9.45 -24.74
N ALA A 38 -4.01 -8.22 -24.46
CA ALA A 38 -4.87 -7.03 -24.32
C ALA A 38 -4.12 -5.72 -24.04
N VAL A 39 -2.95 -5.45 -24.63
CA VAL A 39 -2.40 -4.08 -24.61
C VAL A 39 -1.69 -3.80 -25.94
N GLY A 40 -2.29 -2.93 -26.75
CA GLY A 40 -1.68 -2.38 -27.95
C GLY A 40 -0.45 -1.53 -27.59
N GLU A 41 0.58 -1.60 -28.44
CA GLU A 41 1.87 -0.90 -28.37
C GLU A 41 2.45 -0.71 -26.96
N GLN A 42 3.25 -1.71 -26.55
CA GLN A 42 4.16 -1.68 -25.40
C GLN A 42 4.74 -0.27 -25.17
N SER A 43 4.36 0.35 -24.05
CA SER A 43 5.02 1.56 -23.55
C SER A 43 6.50 1.22 -23.31
N LYS A 44 7.36 1.69 -24.21
CA LYS A 44 8.82 1.52 -24.10
C LYS A 44 9.28 2.18 -22.81
N PHE A 45 9.79 1.38 -21.87
CA PHE A 45 10.49 1.80 -20.67
C PHE A 45 11.63 2.80 -21.02
N ILE A 46 11.78 3.86 -20.23
CA ILE A 46 12.73 4.98 -20.44
C ILE A 46 13.72 5.01 -19.26
N PRO A 47 14.91 4.42 -19.38
CA PRO A 47 15.81 4.21 -18.24
C PRO A 47 16.55 5.47 -17.72
N ASN A 48 16.48 6.60 -18.44
CA ASN A 48 17.01 7.95 -18.11
C ASN A 48 16.21 8.63 -17.00
N ALA A 49 15.33 7.87 -16.36
CA ALA A 49 14.31 8.39 -15.49
C ALA A 49 14.78 8.37 -14.04
N PHE A 50 15.70 7.49 -13.62
CA PHE A 50 15.98 7.20 -12.19
C PHE A 50 17.26 7.80 -11.63
N VAL A 51 18.36 7.83 -12.40
CA VAL A 51 19.66 8.31 -11.89
C VAL A 51 19.96 9.67 -12.51
N LYS A 52 20.18 10.66 -11.64
CA LYS A 52 20.57 12.01 -12.01
C LYS A 52 21.91 12.33 -11.35
N ILE A 53 22.91 12.70 -12.14
CA ILE A 53 24.22 13.16 -11.62
C ILE A 53 24.53 14.49 -12.28
N ASP A 54 24.46 15.56 -11.52
CA ASP A 54 24.66 16.93 -11.98
C ASP A 54 25.58 17.72 -11.02
N THR A 55 25.65 19.03 -11.20
CA THR A 55 26.43 19.93 -10.35
C THR A 55 25.95 19.95 -8.90
N ASP A 56 24.67 19.62 -8.65
CA ASP A 56 24.16 19.55 -7.30
C ASP A 56 24.62 18.23 -6.65
N GLY A 57 24.77 17.15 -7.42
CA GLY A 57 25.30 15.86 -6.94
C GLY A 57 24.56 14.66 -7.52
N ILE A 58 24.45 13.58 -6.74
CA ILE A 58 23.79 12.33 -7.15
C ILE A 58 22.37 12.29 -6.56
N ALA A 59 21.38 12.06 -7.41
CA ALA A 59 19.98 11.94 -7.02
C ALA A 59 19.32 10.70 -7.64
N LEU A 60 18.50 10.04 -6.82
CA LEU A 60 17.50 9.07 -7.25
C LEU A 60 16.17 9.80 -7.51
N ILE A 61 15.74 9.80 -8.77
CA ILE A 61 14.38 10.20 -9.14
C ILE A 61 13.45 9.02 -8.85
N MET A 62 12.59 9.21 -7.87
CA MET A 62 11.90 8.16 -7.16
C MET A 62 10.50 7.92 -7.75
N PRO A 63 10.25 6.75 -8.38
CA PRO A 63 8.96 6.44 -9.00
C PRO A 63 7.85 6.15 -7.99
N HIS A 64 8.22 5.79 -6.77
CA HIS A 64 7.28 5.45 -5.70
C HIS A 64 7.07 6.62 -4.74
N THR A 65 6.07 6.50 -3.87
CA THR A 65 5.79 7.51 -2.86
C THR A 65 6.07 6.97 -1.47
N GLU A 66 6.76 7.75 -0.64
CA GLU A 66 6.99 7.43 0.76
C GLU A 66 5.77 7.81 1.59
N VAL A 67 5.18 6.80 2.23
CA VAL A 67 3.98 6.89 3.06
C VAL A 67 4.21 6.41 4.50
N GLY A 68 5.48 6.24 4.89
CA GLY A 68 5.92 5.73 6.20
C GLY A 68 6.68 4.40 6.13
N GLN A 69 6.63 3.71 4.98
CA GLN A 69 7.17 2.36 4.77
C GLN A 69 8.68 2.27 4.57
N GLY A 70 9.38 3.37 4.27
CA GLY A 70 10.84 3.38 4.10
C GLY A 70 11.33 3.00 2.71
N ILE A 71 10.49 3.18 1.69
CA ILE A 71 10.82 2.84 0.31
C ILE A 71 11.91 3.76 -0.25
N TYR A 72 11.92 5.05 0.14
CA TYR A 72 12.95 6.00 -0.31
C TYR A 72 14.36 5.53 0.05
N THR A 73 14.51 5.00 1.26
CA THR A 73 15.79 4.47 1.74
C THR A 73 16.13 3.17 1.02
N SER A 74 15.19 2.21 0.95
CA SER A 74 15.46 0.89 0.36
C SER A 74 15.79 0.98 -1.13
N SER A 75 15.04 1.77 -1.90
CA SER A 75 15.29 1.99 -3.33
C SER A 75 16.60 2.76 -3.57
N ALA A 76 16.94 3.73 -2.72
CA ALA A 76 18.24 4.40 -2.77
C ALA A 76 19.40 3.42 -2.48
N MET A 77 19.24 2.48 -1.54
CA MET A 77 20.24 1.44 -1.27
C MET A 77 20.48 0.54 -2.50
N LEU A 78 19.41 0.16 -3.22
CA LEU A 78 19.53 -0.66 -4.45
C LEU A 78 20.37 0.04 -5.52
N MET A 79 20.08 1.32 -5.78
CA MET A 79 20.83 2.12 -6.74
C MET A 79 22.27 2.36 -6.27
N ALA A 80 22.46 2.76 -5.00
CA ALA A 80 23.75 3.11 -4.44
C ALA A 80 24.73 1.93 -4.37
N GLU A 81 24.23 0.73 -4.04
CA GLU A 81 25.01 -0.51 -4.04
C GLU A 81 25.70 -0.73 -5.39
N GLU A 82 24.94 -0.61 -6.48
CA GLU A 82 25.47 -0.79 -7.83
C GLU A 82 26.22 0.44 -8.34
N LEU A 83 25.89 1.63 -7.88
CA LEU A 83 26.61 2.85 -8.26
C LEU A 83 27.95 3.01 -7.50
N GLU A 84 28.23 2.16 -6.50
CA GLU A 84 29.43 2.23 -5.63
C GLU A 84 29.58 3.58 -4.91
N VAL A 85 28.46 4.08 -4.40
CA VAL A 85 28.38 5.28 -3.57
C VAL A 85 27.80 4.94 -2.21
N ASP A 86 28.15 5.73 -1.20
CA ASP A 86 27.53 5.64 0.10
C ASP A 86 26.12 6.26 0.07
N LEU A 87 25.25 5.80 0.97
CA LEU A 87 23.84 6.21 0.98
C LEU A 87 23.66 7.70 1.28
N ASP A 88 24.58 8.31 2.04
CA ASP A 88 24.59 9.75 2.34
C ASP A 88 25.03 10.63 1.15
N GLN A 89 25.54 10.03 0.07
CA GLN A 89 25.84 10.71 -1.19
C GLN A 89 24.61 10.80 -2.11
N VAL A 90 23.48 10.18 -1.75
CA VAL A 90 22.28 10.08 -2.60
C VAL A 90 21.16 10.97 -2.07
N ARG A 91 20.73 11.94 -2.89
CA ARG A 91 19.45 12.64 -2.69
C ARG A 91 18.29 11.84 -3.29
N VAL A 92 17.08 12.08 -2.79
CA VAL A 92 15.86 11.49 -3.37
C VAL A 92 14.93 12.61 -3.82
N GLU A 93 14.50 12.57 -5.08
CA GLU A 93 13.59 13.53 -5.69
C GLU A 93 12.35 12.77 -6.18
N ALA A 94 11.13 13.20 -5.83
CA ALA A 94 9.93 12.52 -6.31
C ALA A 94 9.84 12.63 -7.85
N ALA A 95 9.53 11.51 -8.51
CA ALA A 95 9.32 11.51 -9.95
C ALA A 95 8.08 12.35 -10.32
N PRO A 96 8.15 13.19 -11.37
CA PRO A 96 6.96 13.85 -11.88
C PRO A 96 5.98 12.83 -12.47
N PRO A 97 4.71 13.20 -12.66
CA PRO A 97 3.75 12.36 -13.37
C PRO A 97 4.19 12.11 -14.82
N ASP A 98 4.62 10.89 -15.12
CA ASP A 98 4.95 10.44 -16.47
C ASP A 98 4.90 8.91 -16.52
N LEU A 99 3.73 8.38 -16.85
CA LEU A 99 3.49 6.95 -16.93
C LEU A 99 4.47 6.25 -17.91
N LYS A 100 4.90 6.93 -18.97
CA LYS A 100 5.84 6.32 -19.95
C LYS A 100 7.22 6.08 -19.34
N LYS A 101 7.63 6.89 -18.36
CA LYS A 101 8.95 6.81 -17.70
C LYS A 101 8.91 6.00 -16.40
N TYR A 102 7.90 6.24 -15.57
CA TYR A 102 7.89 5.84 -14.17
C TYR A 102 6.86 4.77 -13.82
N MET A 103 6.17 4.19 -14.81
CA MET A 103 5.25 3.07 -14.57
C MET A 103 5.93 1.94 -13.79
N ASP A 104 5.24 1.45 -12.77
CA ASP A 104 5.54 0.23 -12.06
C ASP A 104 5.14 -0.98 -12.95
N PRO A 105 6.05 -1.93 -13.22
CA PRO A 105 5.81 -3.04 -14.13
C PRO A 105 4.88 -4.13 -13.57
N ILE A 106 4.58 -4.11 -12.27
CA ILE A 106 3.65 -5.04 -11.60
C ILE A 106 2.26 -4.42 -11.56
N LEU A 107 2.15 -3.13 -11.21
CA LEU A 107 0.88 -2.41 -11.11
C LEU A 107 0.37 -1.85 -12.44
N PHE A 108 1.25 -1.69 -13.44
CA PHE A 108 0.97 -1.01 -14.72
C PHE A 108 0.45 0.43 -14.56
N ASP A 109 0.86 1.10 -13.48
CA ASP A 109 0.56 2.50 -13.18
C ASP A 109 1.80 3.18 -12.56
N GLN A 110 1.85 4.51 -12.52
CA GLN A 110 2.80 5.22 -11.63
C GLN A 110 2.13 5.35 -10.27
N ALA A 111 2.16 4.25 -9.52
CA ALA A 111 1.50 4.13 -8.24
C ALA A 111 2.36 3.39 -7.21
N THR A 112 2.04 3.56 -5.93
CA THR A 112 2.64 2.79 -4.83
C THR A 112 1.55 2.05 -4.07
N GLY A 113 1.52 0.72 -4.12
CA GLY A 113 0.49 -0.12 -3.47
C GLY A 113 0.81 -1.61 -3.59
N GLY A 114 -0.02 -2.48 -2.98
CA GLY A 114 0.08 -3.95 -3.11
C GLY A 114 1.41 -4.57 -2.68
N SER A 115 2.18 -3.83 -1.86
CA SER A 115 3.55 -4.18 -1.47
C SER A 115 4.49 -4.52 -2.66
N THR A 116 4.33 -3.86 -3.81
CA THR A 116 5.08 -4.17 -5.04
C THR A 116 6.42 -3.43 -5.16
N SER A 117 6.59 -2.27 -4.55
CA SER A 117 7.71 -1.35 -4.86
C SER A 117 9.11 -1.98 -4.74
N THR A 118 9.40 -2.73 -3.67
CA THR A 118 10.70 -3.42 -3.55
C THR A 118 10.88 -4.49 -4.62
N GLN A 119 9.80 -5.18 -4.98
CA GLN A 119 9.83 -6.25 -5.98
C GLN A 119 10.08 -5.68 -7.38
N SER A 120 9.41 -4.56 -7.72
CA SER A 120 9.61 -3.86 -8.99
C SER A 120 10.98 -3.20 -9.10
N ASP A 121 11.49 -2.67 -7.99
CA ASP A 121 12.75 -1.90 -7.97
C ASP A 121 13.98 -2.79 -7.92
N TRP A 122 13.86 -4.02 -7.39
CA TRP A 122 14.96 -4.93 -7.11
C TRP A 122 15.96 -5.01 -8.27
N VAL A 123 15.47 -5.32 -9.46
CA VAL A 123 16.32 -5.42 -10.66
C VAL A 123 16.49 -4.05 -11.31
N ARG A 124 15.41 -3.29 -11.45
CA ARG A 124 15.37 -2.02 -12.20
C ARG A 124 16.36 -0.98 -11.68
N LEU A 125 16.41 -0.76 -10.37
CA LEU A 125 17.27 0.27 -9.78
C LEU A 125 18.73 -0.19 -9.67
N ARG A 126 18.95 -1.50 -9.49
CA ARG A 126 20.29 -2.08 -9.55
C ARG A 126 20.88 -1.94 -10.95
N GLU A 127 20.11 -2.25 -12.00
CA GLU A 127 20.53 -2.04 -13.39
C GLU A 127 20.76 -0.57 -13.71
N ALA A 128 19.92 0.33 -13.19
CA ALA A 128 20.12 1.77 -13.37
C ALA A 128 21.44 2.25 -12.74
N GLY A 129 21.73 1.83 -11.50
CA GLY A 129 22.99 2.14 -10.80
C GLY A 129 24.22 1.57 -11.51
N ALA A 130 24.17 0.29 -11.91
CA ALA A 130 25.28 -0.38 -12.60
C ALA A 130 25.53 0.20 -13.99
N SER A 131 24.47 0.53 -14.74
CA SER A 131 24.58 1.21 -16.04
C SER A 131 25.27 2.56 -15.89
N ALA A 132 24.88 3.33 -14.86
CA ALA A 132 25.50 4.61 -14.57
C ALA A 132 26.99 4.48 -14.26
N ARG A 133 27.35 3.55 -13.36
CA ARG A 133 28.75 3.22 -13.05
C ARG A 133 29.56 2.89 -14.30
N ILE A 134 29.06 2.00 -15.17
CA ILE A 134 29.78 1.56 -16.38
C ILE A 134 30.07 2.74 -17.31
N MET A 135 29.10 3.64 -17.49
CA MET A 135 29.27 4.80 -18.38
C MET A 135 30.22 5.85 -17.81
N LEU A 136 30.17 6.07 -16.49
CA LEU A 136 31.09 6.96 -15.76
C LEU A 136 32.53 6.42 -15.82
N VAL A 137 32.73 5.14 -15.50
CA VAL A 137 34.05 4.48 -15.59
C VAL A 137 34.57 4.51 -17.03
N GLY A 138 33.71 4.23 -18.01
CA GLY A 138 34.08 4.31 -19.42
C GLY A 138 34.52 5.71 -19.84
N ALA A 139 33.85 6.76 -19.37
CA ALA A 139 34.25 8.15 -19.64
C ALA A 139 35.61 8.50 -19.02
N ALA A 140 35.85 8.10 -17.76
CA ALA A 140 37.13 8.31 -17.10
C ALA A 140 38.27 7.55 -17.80
N ALA A 141 38.04 6.28 -18.15
CA ALA A 141 39.01 5.43 -18.84
C ALA A 141 39.39 6.01 -20.22
N GLU A 142 38.41 6.50 -20.98
CA GLU A 142 38.64 7.19 -22.26
C GLU A 142 39.47 8.46 -22.09
N ARG A 143 39.12 9.30 -21.10
CA ARG A 143 39.89 10.52 -20.78
C ARG A 143 41.34 10.21 -20.38
N TRP A 144 41.57 9.03 -19.83
CA TRP A 144 42.87 8.57 -19.36
C TRP A 144 43.67 7.76 -20.39
N GLY A 145 43.03 7.30 -21.47
CA GLY A 145 43.62 6.39 -22.45
C GLY A 145 43.95 5.00 -21.88
N VAL A 146 43.12 4.47 -20.98
CA VAL A 146 43.33 3.17 -20.30
C VAL A 146 42.13 2.23 -20.47
N SER A 147 42.26 0.96 -20.07
CA SER A 147 41.11 0.05 -20.03
C SER A 147 40.15 0.41 -18.89
N ALA A 148 38.85 0.27 -19.12
CA ALA A 148 37.84 0.42 -18.08
C ALA A 148 37.98 -0.67 -16.99
N ASP A 149 38.47 -1.85 -17.36
CA ASP A 149 38.68 -2.98 -16.43
C ASP A 149 39.85 -2.74 -15.46
N ASP A 150 40.77 -1.82 -15.81
CA ASP A 150 41.89 -1.40 -14.94
C ASP A 150 41.45 -0.31 -13.93
N CYS A 151 40.20 0.14 -14.01
CA CYS A 151 39.63 1.14 -13.12
C CYS A 151 38.75 0.48 -12.05
N ARG A 152 38.81 0.98 -10.83
CA ARG A 152 37.85 0.63 -9.76
C ARG A 152 37.10 1.87 -9.30
N VAL A 153 35.95 1.67 -8.69
CA VAL A 153 35.21 2.74 -8.03
C VAL A 153 35.23 2.52 -6.51
N GLU A 154 35.31 3.61 -5.78
CA GLU A 154 35.05 3.61 -4.34
C GLU A 154 34.43 4.96 -3.97
N LYS A 155 33.22 4.93 -3.38
CA LYS A 155 32.50 6.13 -2.91
C LYS A 155 32.30 7.20 -3.99
N GLY A 156 31.97 6.75 -5.22
CA GLY A 156 31.82 7.63 -6.38
C GLY A 156 33.11 8.24 -6.92
N ILE A 157 34.27 7.74 -6.49
CA ILE A 157 35.59 8.11 -7.02
C ILE A 157 36.10 6.97 -7.89
N ILE A 158 36.30 7.25 -9.18
CA ILE A 158 36.93 6.34 -10.13
C ILE A 158 38.44 6.47 -9.95
N ARG A 159 39.12 5.33 -9.83
CA ARG A 159 40.57 5.26 -9.61
C ARG A 159 41.22 4.29 -10.57
N HIS A 160 42.38 4.68 -11.09
CA HIS A 160 43.25 3.81 -11.86
C HIS A 160 44.59 3.66 -11.14
N ASP A 161 44.73 2.58 -10.35
CA ASP A 161 45.89 2.35 -9.48
C ASP A 161 47.24 2.42 -10.21
N PRO A 162 47.43 1.80 -11.39
CA PRO A 162 48.75 1.80 -12.03
C PRO A 162 49.27 3.20 -12.39
N SER A 163 48.38 4.20 -12.52
CA SER A 163 48.76 5.59 -12.80
C SER A 163 48.50 6.54 -11.63
N SER A 164 47.97 6.04 -10.50
CA SER A 164 47.56 6.86 -9.36
C SER A 164 46.61 8.02 -9.70
N ARG A 165 45.88 7.93 -10.83
CA ARG A 165 44.90 8.94 -11.25
C ARG A 165 43.53 8.65 -10.64
N SER A 166 42.78 9.71 -10.35
CA SER A 166 41.39 9.61 -9.90
C SER A 166 40.52 10.76 -10.42
N LEU A 167 39.23 10.47 -10.61
CA LEU A 167 38.20 11.43 -11.01
C LEU A 167 36.93 11.11 -10.23
N SER A 168 36.19 12.13 -9.77
CA SER A 168 34.87 11.93 -9.21
C SER A 168 33.85 11.67 -10.32
N TYR A 169 32.70 11.12 -9.95
CA TYR A 169 31.58 11.00 -10.88
C TYR A 169 31.12 12.33 -11.47
N LEU A 170 31.15 13.42 -10.68
CA LEU A 170 30.76 14.75 -11.17
C LEU A 170 31.73 15.25 -12.25
N ASP A 171 33.03 14.95 -12.13
CA ASP A 171 34.06 15.39 -13.09
C ASP A 171 33.87 14.79 -14.49
N VAL A 172 33.21 13.64 -14.59
CA VAL A 172 33.03 12.89 -15.84
C VAL A 172 31.55 12.72 -16.23
N ALA A 173 30.63 13.27 -15.44
CA ALA A 173 29.20 13.19 -15.72
C ALA A 173 28.84 13.76 -17.11
N PRO A 174 29.33 14.95 -17.52
CA PRO A 174 29.03 15.48 -18.86
C PRO A 174 29.54 14.58 -19.99
N ASP A 175 30.73 13.99 -19.82
CA ASP A 175 31.34 13.10 -20.82
C ASP A 175 30.54 11.80 -20.94
N ALA A 176 30.20 11.21 -19.79
CA ALA A 176 29.39 10.00 -19.72
C ALA A 176 28.00 10.18 -20.37
N ALA A 177 27.45 11.41 -20.37
CA ALA A 177 26.11 11.70 -20.88
C ALA A 177 26.03 11.57 -22.40
N THR A 178 27.18 11.63 -23.06
CA THR A 178 27.29 11.50 -24.52
C THR A 178 27.47 10.06 -24.98
N ARG A 179 27.70 9.12 -24.05
CA ARG A 179 27.95 7.70 -24.36
C ARG A 179 26.64 6.97 -24.65
N GLU A 180 26.71 5.92 -25.48
CA GLU A 180 25.62 4.95 -25.60
C GLU A 180 25.59 4.09 -24.33
N ALA A 181 24.39 3.79 -23.88
CA ALA A 181 24.22 3.01 -22.67
C ALA A 181 24.55 1.52 -22.91
N PRO A 182 25.20 0.83 -21.94
CA PRO A 182 25.73 -0.52 -22.14
C PRO A 182 24.62 -1.55 -22.38
N LYS A 183 24.71 -2.38 -23.42
CA LYS A 183 23.71 -3.43 -23.72
C LYS A 183 23.67 -4.58 -22.70
N GLN A 184 24.75 -4.75 -21.94
CA GLN A 184 24.88 -5.75 -20.88
C GLN A 184 25.21 -5.03 -19.59
N VAL A 185 24.45 -5.32 -18.54
CA VAL A 185 24.57 -4.66 -17.24
C VAL A 185 24.81 -5.75 -16.19
N PRO A 186 26.06 -6.19 -16.00
CA PRO A 186 26.36 -7.16 -14.95
C PRO A 186 26.07 -6.53 -13.57
N LEU A 187 25.22 -7.20 -12.81
CA LEU A 187 24.89 -6.83 -11.44
C LEU A 187 25.82 -7.55 -10.46
N LYS A 188 26.04 -6.96 -9.29
CA LYS A 188 26.82 -7.58 -8.20
C LYS A 188 26.19 -8.90 -7.74
N ASP A 189 27.04 -9.86 -7.38
CA ASP A 189 26.58 -11.03 -6.66
C ASP A 189 26.19 -10.63 -5.21
N PRO A 190 25.16 -11.23 -4.59
CA PRO A 190 24.80 -10.90 -3.21
C PRO A 190 25.94 -11.02 -2.19
N SER A 191 26.94 -11.88 -2.43
CA SER A 191 28.14 -11.97 -1.59
C SER A 191 29.03 -10.72 -1.64
N GLN A 192 28.85 -9.86 -2.64
CA GLN A 192 29.60 -8.62 -2.83
C GLN A 192 28.86 -7.39 -2.29
N PHE A 193 27.63 -7.54 -1.77
CA PHE A 193 26.87 -6.43 -1.24
C PHE A 193 27.56 -5.80 -0.03
N ARG A 194 27.60 -4.46 -0.02
CA ARG A 194 28.15 -3.65 1.08
C ARG A 194 27.08 -2.84 1.81
N LEU A 195 25.98 -2.52 1.14
CA LEU A 195 24.87 -1.71 1.62
C LEU A 195 23.58 -2.52 1.71
N ILE A 196 23.22 -3.30 0.70
CA ILE A 196 22.02 -4.16 0.73
C ILE A 196 22.17 -5.19 1.86
N GLY A 197 21.15 -5.31 2.70
CA GLY A 197 21.14 -6.19 3.87
C GLY A 197 21.72 -5.56 5.15
N THR A 198 22.25 -4.33 5.06
CA THR A 198 22.70 -3.57 6.24
C THR A 198 21.56 -2.83 6.93
N ARG A 199 21.74 -2.49 8.21
CA ARG A 199 20.84 -1.65 9.01
C ARG A 199 21.06 -0.15 8.71
N ALA A 200 21.01 0.22 7.44
CA ALA A 200 21.18 1.61 7.05
C ALA A 200 20.07 2.48 7.68
N LYS A 201 20.45 3.64 8.23
CA LYS A 201 19.48 4.59 8.78
C LYS A 201 18.64 5.16 7.65
N ARG A 202 17.35 5.43 7.92
CA ARG A 202 16.47 6.00 6.90
C ARG A 202 16.88 7.43 6.56
N LEU A 203 16.82 7.74 5.27
CA LEU A 203 17.14 9.06 4.71
C LEU A 203 16.23 10.17 5.25
N ASP A 204 14.99 9.83 5.59
CA ASP A 204 13.94 10.77 6.00
C ASP A 204 13.79 10.90 7.52
N THR A 205 14.47 10.08 8.33
CA THR A 205 14.36 10.13 9.79
C THR A 205 14.79 11.47 10.40
N PRO A 206 15.94 12.08 10.03
CA PRO A 206 16.38 13.32 10.68
C PRO A 206 15.33 14.43 10.60
N ALA A 207 14.83 14.70 9.38
CA ALA A 207 13.84 15.74 9.14
C ALA A 207 12.46 15.45 9.78
N LYS A 208 12.12 14.17 9.99
CA LYS A 208 10.90 13.77 10.72
C LYS A 208 11.01 14.06 12.21
N VAL A 209 12.19 13.88 12.80
CA VAL A 209 12.41 14.02 14.25
C VAL A 209 12.52 15.50 14.65
N ASP A 210 13.13 16.35 13.83
CA ASP A 210 13.27 17.78 14.11
C ASP A 210 12.10 18.65 13.59
N GLY A 211 11.16 18.05 12.86
CA GLY A 211 9.99 18.73 12.31
C GLY A 211 10.26 19.58 11.07
N SER A 212 11.43 19.45 10.44
CA SER A 212 11.74 20.14 9.18
C SER A 212 11.17 19.46 7.93
N LEU A 213 10.72 18.21 8.04
CA LEU A 213 10.09 17.49 6.93
C LEU A 213 8.76 18.14 6.54
N VAL A 214 8.57 18.41 5.25
CA VAL A 214 7.35 19.00 4.71
C VAL A 214 6.38 17.91 4.25
N TYR A 215 5.19 17.87 4.84
CA TYR A 215 4.05 17.07 4.38
C TYR A 215 3.12 17.88 3.47
N GLY A 216 2.19 17.21 2.79
CA GLY A 216 1.16 17.88 1.97
C GLY A 216 0.44 19.00 2.72
N ILE A 217 0.01 18.73 3.96
CA ILE A 217 -0.71 19.70 4.80
C ILE A 217 0.15 20.90 5.24
N ASP A 218 1.47 20.77 5.22
CA ASP A 218 2.40 21.82 5.66
C ASP A 218 2.60 22.89 4.59
N THR A 219 2.22 22.61 3.33
CA THR A 219 2.32 23.54 2.21
C THR A 219 1.86 24.96 2.60
N ARG A 220 2.72 25.94 2.32
CA ARG A 220 2.46 27.37 2.49
C ARG A 220 2.92 28.10 1.23
N LEU A 221 2.01 28.83 0.59
CA LEU A 221 2.32 29.64 -0.57
C LEU A 221 2.04 31.12 -0.29
N PRO A 222 2.77 32.05 -0.91
CA PRO A 222 2.46 33.48 -0.82
C PRO A 222 1.00 33.76 -1.21
N GLY A 223 0.28 34.49 -0.36
CA GLY A 223 -1.12 34.85 -0.60
C GLY A 223 -2.15 33.71 -0.44
N MET A 224 -1.73 32.54 0.05
CA MET A 224 -2.59 31.37 0.19
C MET A 224 -3.73 31.57 1.19
N ALA A 225 -4.92 31.10 0.84
CA ALA A 225 -6.06 30.97 1.72
C ALA A 225 -6.29 29.51 2.14
N TYR A 226 -7.16 29.31 3.12
CA TYR A 226 -7.47 28.00 3.69
C TYR A 226 -8.94 27.72 3.53
N ALA A 227 -9.28 26.51 3.12
CA ALA A 227 -10.65 26.08 2.98
C ALA A 227 -10.91 24.81 3.78
N THR A 228 -12.13 24.71 4.28
CA THR A 228 -12.72 23.45 4.73
C THR A 228 -14.15 23.38 4.23
N LEU A 229 -14.81 22.23 4.38
CA LEU A 229 -16.07 21.98 3.74
C LEU A 229 -17.02 21.14 4.60
N ALA A 230 -18.27 21.13 4.17
CA ALA A 230 -19.27 20.15 4.57
C ALA A 230 -19.78 19.41 3.32
N ILE A 231 -19.88 18.09 3.43
CA ILE A 231 -20.42 17.20 2.39
C ILE A 231 -21.74 16.60 2.91
N ALA A 232 -22.66 16.31 1.99
CA ALA A 232 -23.93 15.64 2.30
C ALA A 232 -23.66 14.31 3.05
N PRO A 233 -24.22 14.13 4.26
CA PRO A 233 -23.93 12.94 5.08
C PRO A 233 -24.31 11.61 4.43
N VAL A 234 -25.25 11.63 3.48
CA VAL A 234 -25.71 10.47 2.74
C VAL A 234 -25.24 10.59 1.29
N LYS A 235 -24.57 9.56 0.77
CA LYS A 235 -24.11 9.54 -0.62
C LYS A 235 -25.30 9.68 -1.58
N GLY A 236 -25.20 10.62 -2.52
CA GLY A 236 -26.30 10.95 -3.43
C GLY A 236 -27.31 11.94 -2.84
N GLY A 237 -27.07 12.45 -1.63
CA GLY A 237 -27.77 13.59 -1.07
C GLY A 237 -27.32 14.92 -1.69
N ARG A 238 -28.08 15.98 -1.41
CA ARG A 238 -27.85 17.33 -1.93
C ARG A 238 -28.13 18.41 -0.89
N ILE A 239 -27.55 19.59 -1.08
CA ILE A 239 -27.86 20.77 -0.26
C ILE A 239 -29.33 21.15 -0.49
N ALA A 240 -30.16 21.04 0.55
CA ALA A 240 -31.56 21.48 0.51
C ALA A 240 -31.64 23.00 0.71
N SER A 241 -30.92 23.50 1.71
CA SER A 241 -30.83 24.93 2.02
C SER A 241 -29.54 25.25 2.78
N MET A 242 -29.10 26.50 2.67
CA MET A 242 -27.95 27.06 3.39
C MET A 242 -28.08 28.58 3.54
N ASN A 243 -27.46 29.14 4.57
CA ASN A 243 -27.35 30.55 4.87
C ASN A 243 -25.97 31.10 4.44
N GLU A 244 -25.79 31.31 3.13
CA GLU A 244 -24.52 31.82 2.59
C GLU A 244 -24.14 33.20 3.13
N ALA A 245 -25.14 34.05 3.41
CA ALA A 245 -24.93 35.38 3.96
C ALA A 245 -24.30 35.33 5.37
N ALA A 246 -24.74 34.41 6.22
CA ALA A 246 -24.17 34.22 7.55
C ALA A 246 -22.70 33.77 7.47
N ALA A 247 -22.37 32.83 6.58
CA ALA A 247 -20.98 32.43 6.34
C ALA A 247 -20.10 33.61 5.86
N ARG A 248 -20.60 34.41 4.91
CA ARG A 248 -19.88 35.60 4.41
C ARG A 248 -19.73 36.72 5.45
N ALA A 249 -20.60 36.77 6.45
CA ALA A 249 -20.51 37.73 7.55
C ALA A 249 -19.41 37.36 8.58
N VAL A 250 -18.92 36.12 8.59
CA VAL A 250 -17.82 35.70 9.45
C VAL A 250 -16.53 36.41 9.04
N LYS A 251 -15.92 37.15 9.98
CA LYS A 251 -14.67 37.88 9.72
C LYS A 251 -13.58 36.92 9.26
N GLY A 252 -12.94 37.28 8.14
CA GLY A 252 -11.87 36.49 7.53
C GLY A 252 -12.35 35.46 6.52
N VAL A 253 -13.66 35.28 6.32
CA VAL A 253 -14.19 34.53 5.16
C VAL A 253 -14.00 35.37 3.90
N ARG A 254 -13.47 34.73 2.86
CA ARG A 254 -13.23 35.32 1.54
C ARG A 254 -14.29 34.90 0.54
N ASP A 255 -14.51 33.59 0.43
CA ASP A 255 -15.38 33.00 -0.58
C ASP A 255 -16.14 31.81 -0.03
N VAL A 256 -17.30 31.54 -0.64
CA VAL A 256 -18.09 30.32 -0.45
C VAL A 256 -18.29 29.71 -1.83
N VAL A 257 -17.89 28.45 -1.99
CA VAL A 257 -17.99 27.69 -3.24
C VAL A 257 -18.72 26.38 -2.99
N ARG A 258 -19.46 25.86 -3.98
CA ARG A 258 -20.30 24.67 -3.79
C ARG A 258 -20.43 23.81 -5.03
N THR A 259 -20.74 22.53 -4.79
CA THR A 259 -21.32 21.58 -5.75
C THR A 259 -22.78 21.31 -5.33
N GLU A 260 -23.43 20.30 -5.92
CA GLU A 260 -24.79 19.89 -5.52
C GLU A 260 -24.82 19.27 -4.11
N ASP A 261 -23.76 18.55 -3.76
CA ASP A 261 -23.62 17.71 -2.57
C ASP A 261 -22.61 18.24 -1.54
N SER A 262 -21.91 19.34 -1.82
CA SER A 262 -20.90 19.87 -0.90
C SER A 262 -20.76 21.39 -0.99
N VAL A 263 -20.31 22.00 0.10
CA VAL A 263 -20.00 23.44 0.18
C VAL A 263 -18.71 23.64 0.95
N ALA A 264 -17.79 24.41 0.38
CA ALA A 264 -16.55 24.81 1.01
C ALA A 264 -16.54 26.31 1.29
N VAL A 265 -16.04 26.67 2.48
CA VAL A 265 -15.78 28.06 2.85
C VAL A 265 -14.29 28.30 2.84
N ILE A 266 -13.88 29.35 2.13
CA ILE A 266 -12.49 29.78 1.99
C ILE A 266 -12.28 30.98 2.90
N GLY A 267 -11.31 30.90 3.80
CA GLY A 267 -10.95 31.96 4.74
C GLY A 267 -9.46 32.28 4.73
N GLU A 268 -9.10 33.42 5.34
CA GLU A 268 -7.72 33.87 5.52
C GLU A 268 -6.88 32.88 6.35
N HIS A 269 -7.55 32.12 7.22
CA HIS A 269 -6.99 31.06 8.04
C HIS A 269 -8.04 29.98 8.30
N MET A 270 -7.60 28.78 8.68
CA MET A 270 -8.48 27.62 8.90
C MET A 270 -9.64 27.89 9.86
N TRP A 271 -9.41 28.69 10.92
CA TRP A 271 -10.46 29.03 11.87
C TRP A 271 -11.64 29.82 11.25
N ALA A 272 -11.36 30.77 10.35
CA ALA A 272 -12.42 31.54 9.68
C ALA A 272 -13.20 30.64 8.70
N ALA A 273 -12.51 29.75 7.99
CA ALA A 273 -13.15 28.76 7.13
C ALA A 273 -14.09 27.84 7.93
N LYS A 274 -13.64 27.32 9.08
CA LYS A 274 -14.46 26.46 9.95
C LYS A 274 -15.69 27.20 10.48
N LEU A 275 -15.50 28.38 11.06
CA LEU A 275 -16.63 29.18 11.56
C LEU A 275 -17.61 29.55 10.44
N GLY A 276 -17.11 29.80 9.23
CA GLY A 276 -17.95 30.03 8.07
C GLY A 276 -18.77 28.81 7.68
N VAL A 277 -18.20 27.61 7.69
CA VAL A 277 -18.96 26.36 7.47
C VAL A 277 -20.03 26.18 8.56
N ASP A 278 -19.66 26.38 9.83
CA ASP A 278 -20.59 26.26 10.95
C ASP A 278 -21.76 27.26 10.83
N ALA A 279 -21.53 28.45 10.28
CA ALA A 279 -22.54 29.50 10.07
C ALA A 279 -23.47 29.27 8.87
N LEU A 280 -23.22 28.28 8.02
CA LEU A 280 -24.06 28.00 6.85
C LEU A 280 -25.43 27.42 7.20
N GLU A 281 -25.67 26.94 8.42
CA GLU A 281 -26.96 26.37 8.85
C GLU A 281 -27.51 25.34 7.82
N LEU A 282 -26.66 24.37 7.46
CA LEU A 282 -26.94 23.44 6.35
C LEU A 282 -28.08 22.48 6.68
N SER A 283 -29.00 22.34 5.73
CA SER A 283 -29.97 21.24 5.70
C SER A 283 -29.79 20.42 4.42
N TRP A 284 -29.87 19.10 4.54
CA TRP A 284 -29.61 18.16 3.45
C TRP A 284 -30.88 17.43 3.04
N GLU A 285 -30.99 17.14 1.75
CA GLU A 285 -31.86 16.08 1.27
C GLU A 285 -31.02 14.80 1.13
N SER A 286 -31.42 13.73 1.83
CA SER A 286 -30.62 12.49 1.91
C SER A 286 -30.58 11.66 0.61
N GLY A 287 -31.43 11.98 -0.37
CA GLY A 287 -31.42 11.32 -1.67
C GLY A 287 -31.82 9.82 -1.61
N PRO A 288 -31.42 9.02 -2.62
CA PRO A 288 -31.90 7.65 -2.78
C PRO A 288 -31.40 6.66 -1.73
N ASN A 289 -30.30 6.97 -1.04
CA ASN A 289 -29.67 6.06 -0.07
C ASN A 289 -30.08 6.33 1.38
N ALA A 290 -31.13 7.13 1.61
CA ALA A 290 -31.58 7.57 2.94
C ALA A 290 -32.03 6.44 3.88
N SER A 291 -32.28 5.23 3.37
CA SER A 291 -32.70 4.07 4.16
C SER A 291 -31.62 2.99 4.29
N VAL A 292 -30.41 3.24 3.76
CA VAL A 292 -29.32 2.26 3.85
C VAL A 292 -28.88 2.11 5.30
N SER A 293 -28.76 0.86 5.77
CA SER A 293 -28.24 0.54 7.09
C SER A 293 -27.27 -0.64 7.00
N THR A 294 -26.37 -0.76 7.98
CA THR A 294 -25.44 -1.91 8.04
C THR A 294 -26.21 -3.24 8.01
N GLN A 295 -27.31 -3.34 8.76
CA GLN A 295 -28.10 -4.57 8.82
C GLN A 295 -28.71 -4.94 7.46
N ALA A 296 -29.19 -3.95 6.70
CA ALA A 296 -29.72 -4.17 5.35
C ALA A 296 -28.61 -4.67 4.40
N ILE A 297 -27.43 -4.03 4.43
CA ILE A 297 -26.26 -4.44 3.63
C ILE A 297 -25.86 -5.89 3.95
N VAL A 298 -25.74 -6.24 5.24
CA VAL A 298 -25.33 -7.60 5.66
C VAL A 298 -26.36 -8.65 5.25
N ASN A 299 -27.66 -8.33 5.30
CA ASN A 299 -28.72 -9.22 4.84
C ASN A 299 -28.66 -9.44 3.33
N ASP A 300 -28.43 -8.38 2.55
CA ASP A 300 -28.30 -8.50 1.08
C ASP A 300 -27.06 -9.33 0.70
N MET A 301 -25.93 -9.13 1.39
CA MET A 301 -24.74 -9.96 1.24
C MET A 301 -24.99 -11.43 1.59
N HIS A 302 -25.79 -11.70 2.63
CA HIS A 302 -26.19 -13.07 2.96
C HIS A 302 -26.92 -13.73 1.79
N GLU A 303 -27.93 -13.07 1.23
CA GLU A 303 -28.70 -13.57 0.08
C GLU A 303 -27.83 -13.72 -1.18
N ALA A 304 -26.92 -12.78 -1.43
CA ALA A 304 -25.96 -12.86 -2.53
C ALA A 304 -25.05 -14.09 -2.38
N SER A 305 -24.54 -14.35 -1.18
CA SER A 305 -23.61 -15.46 -0.91
C SER A 305 -24.21 -16.86 -1.13
N LEU A 306 -25.55 -16.99 -1.17
CA LEU A 306 -26.24 -18.24 -1.45
C LEU A 306 -26.20 -18.61 -2.94
N LYS A 307 -25.95 -17.64 -3.83
CA LYS A 307 -25.91 -17.82 -5.27
C LYS A 307 -24.50 -18.26 -5.72
N PRO A 308 -24.37 -19.00 -6.83
CA PRO A 308 -23.05 -19.32 -7.38
C PRO A 308 -22.25 -18.07 -7.73
N GLY A 309 -20.96 -18.06 -7.42
CA GLY A 309 -20.03 -17.01 -7.82
C GLY A 309 -19.30 -17.34 -9.13
N VAL A 310 -18.43 -16.42 -9.54
CA VAL A 310 -17.44 -16.67 -10.59
C VAL A 310 -16.37 -17.60 -10.03
N VAL A 311 -16.19 -18.76 -10.68
CA VAL A 311 -15.19 -19.76 -10.25
C VAL A 311 -13.79 -19.25 -10.55
N VAL A 312 -12.92 -19.28 -9.54
CA VAL A 312 -11.51 -18.86 -9.67
C VAL A 312 -10.54 -20.03 -9.52
N ARG A 313 -10.88 -20.99 -8.66
CA ARG A 313 -10.17 -22.27 -8.56
C ARG A 313 -11.16 -23.40 -8.47
N ASP A 314 -10.92 -24.45 -9.25
CA ASP A 314 -11.66 -25.70 -9.19
C ASP A 314 -10.72 -26.87 -9.52
N ASP A 315 -10.16 -27.49 -8.48
CA ASP A 315 -9.33 -28.68 -8.59
C ASP A 315 -10.16 -29.95 -8.87
N LYS A 316 -11.49 -29.79 -8.99
CA LYS A 316 -12.52 -30.82 -9.14
C LYS A 316 -12.66 -31.71 -7.91
N GLY A 317 -13.91 -31.99 -7.55
CA GLY A 317 -14.26 -32.98 -6.53
C GLY A 317 -14.27 -32.48 -5.09
N ALA A 318 -13.99 -31.19 -4.82
CA ALA A 318 -13.92 -30.66 -3.45
C ALA A 318 -15.22 -30.91 -2.67
N ALA A 319 -16.37 -30.57 -3.28
CA ALA A 319 -17.68 -30.80 -2.69
C ALA A 319 -17.95 -32.29 -2.42
N GLU A 320 -17.55 -33.19 -3.32
CA GLU A 320 -17.74 -34.62 -3.15
C GLU A 320 -16.81 -35.20 -2.08
N ALA A 321 -15.55 -34.75 -2.03
CA ALA A 321 -14.58 -35.14 -1.01
C ALA A 321 -15.08 -34.72 0.38
N ILE A 322 -15.60 -33.50 0.53
CA ILE A 322 -16.21 -33.02 1.77
C ILE A 322 -17.45 -33.87 2.15
N ARG A 323 -18.33 -34.18 1.19
CA ARG A 323 -19.50 -35.04 1.46
C ARG A 323 -19.12 -36.42 1.99
N LYS A 324 -18.01 -36.99 1.51
CA LYS A 324 -17.50 -38.31 1.91
C LYS A 324 -16.58 -38.29 3.14
N ALA A 325 -16.12 -37.12 3.56
CA ALA A 325 -15.20 -36.97 4.67
C ALA A 325 -15.79 -37.43 6.01
N LYS A 326 -14.92 -37.86 6.92
CA LYS A 326 -15.29 -38.31 8.27
C LYS A 326 -15.72 -37.13 9.14
N THR A 327 -14.90 -36.08 9.14
CA THR A 327 -15.19 -34.81 9.82
C THR A 327 -15.51 -33.77 8.76
N LYS A 328 -16.62 -33.05 8.94
CA LYS A 328 -17.08 -31.99 8.03
C LYS A 328 -17.25 -30.72 8.84
N LEU A 329 -16.74 -29.63 8.32
CA LEU A 329 -16.85 -28.32 8.93
C LEU A 329 -17.45 -27.36 7.91
N ASP A 330 -18.33 -26.49 8.40
CA ASP A 330 -18.95 -25.41 7.65
C ASP A 330 -18.97 -24.17 8.54
N ALA A 331 -18.59 -23.02 8.00
CA ALA A 331 -18.56 -21.77 8.75
C ALA A 331 -18.87 -20.56 7.87
N ILE A 332 -19.35 -19.52 8.53
CA ILE A 332 -19.53 -18.19 7.96
C ILE A 332 -18.64 -17.24 8.72
N TYR A 333 -17.88 -16.44 7.98
CA TYR A 333 -17.04 -15.39 8.53
C TYR A 333 -17.48 -14.02 8.00
N ARG A 334 -17.31 -12.97 8.82
CA ARG A 334 -17.68 -11.59 8.48
C ARG A 334 -16.57 -10.62 8.86
N SER A 335 -16.26 -9.72 7.94
CA SER A 335 -15.29 -8.64 8.17
C SER A 335 -15.95 -7.29 7.85
N PRO A 336 -15.96 -6.32 8.78
CA PRO A 336 -16.74 -5.08 8.66
C PRO A 336 -16.10 -4.08 7.70
N PHE A 337 -16.85 -3.02 7.36
CA PHE A 337 -16.26 -1.86 6.71
C PHE A 337 -15.23 -1.22 7.64
N LEU A 338 -14.13 -0.72 7.07
CA LEU A 338 -13.06 -0.07 7.84
C LEU A 338 -12.67 1.26 7.21
N SER A 339 -12.48 2.29 8.04
CA SER A 339 -11.81 3.52 7.65
C SER A 339 -10.29 3.35 7.70
N HIS A 340 -9.60 4.04 6.80
CA HIS A 340 -8.15 4.17 6.79
C HIS A 340 -7.62 5.02 7.93
N SER A 341 -8.32 6.12 8.22
CA SER A 341 -8.05 7.05 9.30
C SER A 341 -6.57 7.46 9.46
N PRO A 342 -5.84 7.86 8.39
CA PRO A 342 -4.45 8.33 8.52
C PRO A 342 -4.35 9.51 9.50
N LEU A 343 -3.20 9.71 10.16
CA LEU A 343 -3.08 10.80 11.14
C LEU A 343 -3.18 12.18 10.48
N GLU A 344 -2.57 12.36 9.31
CA GLU A 344 -2.77 13.54 8.47
C GLU A 344 -4.10 13.43 7.71
N PRO A 345 -5.09 14.31 7.98
CA PRO A 345 -6.34 14.32 7.22
C PRO A 345 -6.14 14.63 5.74
N MET A 346 -7.11 14.23 4.92
CA MET A 346 -7.07 14.53 3.48
C MET A 346 -6.99 16.03 3.21
N ASN A 347 -6.07 16.40 2.34
CA ASN A 347 -5.81 17.79 1.99
C ASN A 347 -5.28 17.90 0.55
N CYS A 348 -5.58 19.01 -0.10
CA CYS A 348 -5.09 19.35 -1.42
C CYS A 348 -4.90 20.86 -1.51
N THR A 349 -3.68 21.30 -1.85
CA THR A 349 -3.41 22.72 -2.14
C THR A 349 -3.39 22.92 -3.64
N LEU A 350 -4.18 23.88 -4.13
CA LEU A 350 -4.33 24.18 -5.55
C LEU A 350 -4.07 25.66 -5.82
N HIS A 351 -3.37 25.94 -6.92
CA HIS A 351 -3.28 27.26 -7.52
C HIS A 351 -3.66 27.14 -9.00
N ILE A 352 -4.88 27.54 -9.32
CA ILE A 352 -5.45 27.41 -10.67
C ILE A 352 -5.46 28.78 -11.33
N LYS A 353 -4.90 28.85 -12.54
CA LYS A 353 -4.93 30.01 -13.43
C LYS A 353 -5.57 29.59 -14.77
N ASP A 354 -5.78 30.56 -15.65
CA ASP A 354 -6.47 30.30 -16.92
C ASP A 354 -5.66 29.38 -17.86
N ASP A 355 -4.33 29.37 -17.75
CA ASP A 355 -3.42 28.64 -18.65
C ASP A 355 -2.60 27.53 -17.98
N ARG A 356 -2.73 27.37 -16.65
CA ARG A 356 -1.97 26.39 -15.86
C ARG A 356 -2.61 26.13 -14.49
N ALA A 357 -2.35 24.96 -13.95
CA ALA A 357 -2.67 24.63 -12.56
C ALA A 357 -1.46 23.99 -11.88
N GLU A 358 -1.34 24.23 -10.58
CA GLU A 358 -0.32 23.60 -9.75
C GLU A 358 -1.00 23.03 -8.50
N LEU A 359 -0.65 21.78 -8.15
CA LEU A 359 -1.13 21.11 -6.95
C LEU A 359 0.02 20.66 -6.06
N TRP A 360 -0.16 20.79 -4.74
CA TRP A 360 0.69 20.19 -3.72
C TRP A 360 -0.17 19.24 -2.90
N VAL A 361 0.19 17.97 -2.93
CA VAL A 361 -0.61 16.89 -2.33
C VAL A 361 0.30 15.72 -1.99
N GLY A 362 0.00 14.99 -0.93
CA GLY A 362 0.54 13.65 -0.74
C GLY A 362 -0.37 12.63 -1.40
N THR A 363 0.06 12.01 -2.50
CA THR A 363 -0.73 10.99 -3.22
C THR A 363 0.11 9.78 -3.60
N GLN A 364 -0.50 8.59 -3.57
CA GLN A 364 0.13 7.38 -4.08
C GLN A 364 0.00 7.26 -5.60
N VAL A 365 -0.71 8.17 -6.29
CA VAL A 365 -1.11 8.06 -7.70
C VAL A 365 -0.94 9.38 -8.47
N PRO A 366 0.28 9.94 -8.57
CA PRO A 366 0.54 11.28 -9.12
C PRO A 366 -0.03 11.52 -10.54
N VAL A 367 -0.03 10.51 -11.42
CA VAL A 367 -0.60 10.63 -12.78
C VAL A 367 -2.12 10.79 -12.74
N ARG A 368 -2.80 10.07 -11.86
CA ARG A 368 -4.26 10.19 -11.68
C ARG A 368 -4.63 11.52 -11.06
N ALA A 369 -3.84 11.98 -10.08
CA ALA A 369 -4.01 13.31 -9.48
C ALA A 369 -3.88 14.44 -10.53
N GLN A 370 -2.87 14.35 -11.42
CA GLN A 370 -2.71 15.29 -12.53
C GLN A 370 -3.94 15.31 -13.44
N LYS A 371 -4.42 14.11 -13.82
CA LYS A 371 -5.59 13.93 -14.67
C LYS A 371 -6.86 14.51 -14.03
N ALA A 372 -7.08 14.28 -12.74
CA ALA A 372 -8.23 14.79 -11.99
C ALA A 372 -8.33 16.32 -12.07
N VAL A 373 -7.20 17.01 -11.85
CA VAL A 373 -7.15 18.48 -11.92
C VAL A 373 -7.30 18.97 -13.36
N ALA A 374 -6.68 18.30 -14.32
CA ALA A 374 -6.82 18.61 -15.75
C ALA A 374 -8.28 18.55 -16.21
N GLU A 375 -8.99 17.46 -15.88
CA GLU A 375 -10.40 17.27 -16.23
C GLU A 375 -11.33 18.30 -15.56
N ALA A 376 -11.12 18.60 -14.28
CA ALA A 376 -11.95 19.57 -13.56
C ALA A 376 -11.77 21.02 -14.04
N THR A 377 -10.58 21.35 -14.57
CA THR A 377 -10.23 22.70 -15.05
C THR A 377 -10.36 22.88 -16.56
N GLY A 378 -10.40 21.78 -17.33
CA GLY A 378 -10.34 21.81 -18.79
C GLY A 378 -8.94 22.08 -19.35
N LEU A 379 -7.91 22.12 -18.50
CA LEU A 379 -6.52 22.27 -18.93
C LEU A 379 -5.98 20.95 -19.48
N PRO A 380 -5.06 20.97 -20.46
CA PRO A 380 -4.38 19.75 -20.86
C PRO A 380 -3.40 19.30 -19.75
N PRO A 381 -3.15 17.98 -19.56
CA PRO A 381 -2.37 17.46 -18.44
C PRO A 381 -0.98 18.08 -18.28
N GLU A 382 -0.29 18.41 -19.37
CA GLU A 382 1.03 19.04 -19.36
C GLU A 382 1.04 20.48 -18.79
N LYS A 383 -0.13 21.09 -18.61
CA LYS A 383 -0.30 22.38 -17.93
C LYS A 383 -0.63 22.23 -16.45
N VAL A 384 -0.65 21.00 -15.94
CA VAL A 384 -0.89 20.67 -14.54
C VAL A 384 0.40 20.14 -13.91
N THR A 385 0.98 20.93 -13.01
CA THR A 385 2.18 20.53 -12.25
C THR A 385 1.77 19.86 -10.94
N VAL A 386 2.25 18.63 -10.70
CA VAL A 386 2.06 17.91 -9.44
C VAL A 386 3.32 17.98 -8.59
N ASN A 387 3.24 18.68 -7.46
CA ASN A 387 4.23 18.63 -6.40
C ASN A 387 3.82 17.53 -5.40
N ASN A 388 4.23 16.28 -5.66
CA ASN A 388 3.88 15.15 -4.80
C ASN A 388 4.69 15.20 -3.50
N GLN A 389 4.05 15.61 -2.41
CA GLN A 389 4.64 15.77 -1.09
C GLN A 389 4.63 14.44 -0.32
N LEU A 390 5.42 14.38 0.75
CA LEU A 390 5.30 13.31 1.73
C LEU A 390 3.95 13.39 2.45
N MET A 391 3.53 12.27 3.05
CA MET A 391 2.22 12.16 3.72
C MET A 391 2.31 11.49 5.10
N GLY A 392 1.48 11.94 6.03
CA GLY A 392 1.32 11.46 7.39
C GLY A 392 0.42 10.23 7.47
N GLY A 393 0.73 9.21 6.66
CA GLY A 393 -0.03 7.99 6.52
C GLY A 393 -0.97 7.99 5.31
N ALA A 394 -1.25 6.79 4.81
CA ALA A 394 -2.17 6.58 3.69
C ALA A 394 -3.00 5.33 3.88
N PHE A 395 -2.34 4.20 4.17
CA PHE A 395 -2.98 2.91 4.44
C PHE A 395 -3.94 2.42 3.34
N GLY A 396 -3.84 2.96 2.12
CA GLY A 396 -4.78 2.71 1.01
C GLY A 396 -5.59 3.94 0.61
N ARG A 397 -5.90 4.84 1.55
CA ARG A 397 -6.75 6.04 1.35
C ARG A 397 -6.33 6.92 0.17
N ARG A 398 -5.03 7.07 -0.03
CA ARG A 398 -4.42 8.00 -1.00
C ARG A 398 -4.09 7.33 -2.34
N LEU A 399 -4.57 6.10 -2.58
CA LEU A 399 -4.72 5.49 -3.91
C LEU A 399 -5.93 6.05 -4.66
N ASP A 400 -6.90 6.58 -3.92
CA ASP A 400 -8.07 7.27 -4.48
C ASP A 400 -7.82 8.79 -4.57
N ILE A 401 -8.54 9.42 -5.50
CA ILE A 401 -8.37 10.83 -5.90
C ILE A 401 -9.63 11.68 -5.67
N ASP A 402 -10.64 11.13 -5.00
CA ASP A 402 -11.93 11.76 -4.71
C ASP A 402 -11.77 13.14 -4.05
N THR A 403 -10.86 13.25 -3.10
CA THR A 403 -10.55 14.51 -2.40
C THR A 403 -9.89 15.55 -3.32
N ILE A 404 -9.07 15.10 -4.26
CA ILE A 404 -8.39 15.94 -5.26
C ILE A 404 -9.40 16.41 -6.31
N GLU A 405 -10.25 15.52 -6.79
CA GLU A 405 -11.34 15.85 -7.72
C GLU A 405 -12.30 16.87 -7.11
N GLN A 406 -12.72 16.65 -5.86
CA GLN A 406 -13.63 17.56 -5.17
C GLN A 406 -12.97 18.93 -4.96
N ALA A 407 -11.70 18.98 -4.53
CA ALA A 407 -10.95 20.21 -4.42
C ALA A 407 -10.87 20.96 -5.76
N ALA A 408 -10.54 20.27 -6.84
CA ALA A 408 -10.44 20.87 -8.17
C ALA A 408 -11.80 21.38 -8.68
N LYS A 409 -12.88 20.63 -8.46
CA LYS A 409 -14.26 21.04 -8.83
C LYS A 409 -14.70 22.29 -8.07
N LEU A 410 -14.48 22.35 -6.76
CA LEU A 410 -14.85 23.49 -5.91
C LEU A 410 -14.00 24.74 -6.21
N LEU A 411 -12.71 24.56 -6.49
CA LEU A 411 -11.75 25.66 -6.60
C LEU A 411 -11.45 26.13 -8.03
N ARG A 412 -12.02 25.50 -9.07
CA ARG A 412 -11.72 25.81 -10.49
C ARG A 412 -11.87 27.28 -10.89
N ASN A 413 -12.71 28.04 -10.19
CA ASN A 413 -12.96 29.46 -10.44
C ASN A 413 -12.19 30.40 -9.49
N ILE A 414 -11.40 29.86 -8.55
CA ILE A 414 -10.58 30.63 -7.63
C ILE A 414 -9.19 30.82 -8.23
N ARG A 415 -8.68 32.05 -8.21
CA ARG A 415 -7.43 32.46 -8.90
C ARG A 415 -6.25 32.71 -7.97
N TYR A 416 -6.46 32.66 -6.66
CA TYR A 416 -5.41 32.68 -5.65
C TYR A 416 -5.18 31.26 -5.10
N PRO A 417 -4.00 30.95 -4.52
CA PRO A 417 -3.75 29.62 -3.98
C PRO A 417 -4.65 29.30 -2.78
N VAL A 418 -5.21 28.09 -2.76
CA VAL A 418 -6.08 27.61 -1.67
C VAL A 418 -5.67 26.23 -1.23
N LYS A 419 -5.49 26.05 0.08
CA LYS A 419 -5.38 24.72 0.70
C LYS A 419 -6.73 24.28 1.23
N LEU A 420 -7.34 23.29 0.60
CA LEU A 420 -8.55 22.62 1.09
C LEU A 420 -8.16 21.47 2.01
N VAL A 421 -8.72 21.46 3.22
CA VAL A 421 -8.53 20.41 4.23
C VAL A 421 -9.88 19.83 4.60
N TRP A 422 -10.04 18.52 4.44
CA TRP A 422 -11.15 17.79 5.05
C TRP A 422 -10.87 17.70 6.55
N THR A 423 -11.83 18.11 7.37
CA THR A 423 -11.73 17.89 8.82
C THR A 423 -11.68 16.39 9.10
N ARG A 424 -11.22 15.97 10.28
CA ARG A 424 -11.18 14.55 10.65
C ARG A 424 -12.56 13.91 10.49
N GLU A 425 -13.59 14.63 10.90
CA GLU A 425 -14.98 14.19 10.82
C GLU A 425 -15.41 13.99 9.38
N GLN A 426 -15.09 14.93 8.47
CA GLN A 426 -15.38 14.79 7.04
C GLN A 426 -14.58 13.66 6.40
N ASP A 427 -13.28 13.53 6.73
CA ASP A 427 -12.40 12.46 6.23
C ASP A 427 -12.91 11.06 6.62
N LEU A 428 -13.31 10.86 7.87
CA LEU A 428 -13.78 9.56 8.33
C LEU A 428 -15.18 9.22 7.80
N THR A 429 -16.11 10.17 7.86
CA THR A 429 -17.51 9.95 7.42
C THR A 429 -17.67 9.84 5.90
N HIS A 430 -16.69 10.31 5.13
CA HIS A 430 -16.70 10.27 3.66
C HIS A 430 -15.50 9.50 3.09
N ASP A 431 -14.89 8.63 3.90
CA ASP A 431 -13.84 7.72 3.44
C ASP A 431 -14.41 6.78 2.36
N PHE A 432 -13.51 6.24 1.53
CA PHE A 432 -13.85 5.04 0.76
C PHE A 432 -13.42 3.84 1.60
N PHE A 433 -14.40 3.11 2.12
CA PHE A 433 -14.13 2.11 3.15
C PHE A 433 -13.54 0.82 2.59
N ARG A 434 -12.75 0.09 3.39
CA ARG A 434 -12.47 -1.32 3.11
C ARG A 434 -13.81 -2.05 2.95
N PRO A 435 -14.01 -2.92 1.95
CA PRO A 435 -15.28 -3.60 1.79
C PRO A 435 -15.68 -4.42 3.01
N TYR A 436 -16.99 -4.53 3.24
CA TYR A 436 -17.53 -5.63 4.03
C TYR A 436 -17.33 -6.93 3.26
N TYR A 437 -16.98 -8.00 3.96
CA TYR A 437 -16.86 -9.34 3.38
C TYR A 437 -17.73 -10.35 4.14
N TYR A 438 -18.40 -11.21 3.38
CA TYR A 438 -19.22 -12.30 3.86
C TYR A 438 -18.74 -13.61 3.23
N ASP A 439 -18.01 -14.39 4.01
CA ASP A 439 -17.29 -15.56 3.53
C ASP A 439 -18.00 -16.84 3.97
N ARG A 440 -18.14 -17.80 3.04
CA ARG A 440 -18.60 -19.17 3.35
C ARG A 440 -17.47 -20.13 3.09
N VAL A 441 -17.11 -20.91 4.10
CA VAL A 441 -16.04 -21.91 4.01
C VAL A 441 -16.53 -23.26 4.48
N SER A 442 -16.06 -24.31 3.80
CA SER A 442 -16.31 -25.69 4.20
C SER A 442 -15.03 -26.52 4.05
N ALA A 443 -14.86 -27.53 4.89
CA ALA A 443 -13.75 -28.47 4.79
C ALA A 443 -14.16 -29.89 5.18
N GLY A 444 -13.44 -30.86 4.62
CA GLY A 444 -13.57 -32.28 4.92
C GLY A 444 -12.24 -32.88 5.34
N LEU A 445 -12.22 -33.59 6.48
CA LEU A 445 -11.08 -34.36 6.95
C LEU A 445 -11.37 -35.86 6.90
N ASP A 446 -10.40 -36.65 6.43
CA ASP A 446 -10.51 -38.12 6.41
C ASP A 446 -10.33 -38.75 7.80
N ASP A 447 -10.39 -40.09 7.88
CA ASP A 447 -10.21 -40.84 9.13
C ASP A 447 -8.81 -40.65 9.77
N ALA A 448 -7.82 -40.22 8.99
CA ALA A 448 -6.48 -39.90 9.47
C ALA A 448 -6.32 -38.41 9.85
N GLY A 449 -7.40 -37.63 9.76
CA GLY A 449 -7.41 -36.20 10.04
C GLY A 449 -6.75 -35.35 8.94
N ARG A 450 -6.61 -35.89 7.71
CA ARG A 450 -6.01 -35.15 6.57
C ARG A 450 -7.09 -34.37 5.82
N LEU A 451 -6.76 -33.15 5.39
CA LEU A 451 -7.62 -32.35 4.52
C LEU A 451 -7.80 -33.03 3.15
N VAL A 452 -9.05 -33.37 2.82
CA VAL A 452 -9.41 -34.00 1.53
C VAL A 452 -10.20 -33.08 0.61
N GLY A 453 -10.77 -31.99 1.13
CA GLY A 453 -11.43 -30.99 0.32
C GLY A 453 -11.73 -29.71 1.09
N ARG A 454 -11.62 -28.56 0.43
CA ARG A 454 -11.99 -27.25 0.96
C ARG A 454 -12.81 -26.46 -0.06
N THR A 455 -13.79 -25.71 0.41
CA THR A 455 -14.46 -24.65 -0.35
C THR A 455 -14.25 -23.29 0.31
N HIS A 456 -14.16 -22.24 -0.48
CA HIS A 456 -14.16 -20.85 0.00
C HIS A 456 -14.87 -19.95 -1.00
N ARG A 457 -16.03 -19.43 -0.60
CA ARG A 457 -16.74 -18.37 -1.31
C ARG A 457 -16.50 -17.04 -0.65
N VAL A 458 -15.93 -16.09 -1.39
CA VAL A 458 -15.80 -14.70 -0.96
C VAL A 458 -16.97 -13.90 -1.54
N THR A 459 -17.74 -13.20 -0.70
CA THR A 459 -18.78 -12.25 -1.13
C THR A 459 -18.39 -10.85 -0.69
N GLY A 460 -18.30 -9.90 -1.62
CA GLY A 460 -17.88 -8.53 -1.31
C GLY A 460 -17.74 -7.65 -2.56
N SER A 461 -17.45 -6.37 -2.36
CA SER A 461 -17.18 -5.41 -3.44
C SER A 461 -15.98 -5.82 -4.31
N SER A 462 -15.92 -5.31 -5.54
CA SER A 462 -14.70 -5.32 -6.33
C SER A 462 -14.11 -3.92 -6.40
N VAL A 463 -13.01 -3.71 -5.67
CA VAL A 463 -12.23 -2.46 -5.78
C VAL A 463 -11.59 -2.38 -7.17
N MET A 464 -11.18 -3.52 -7.74
CA MET A 464 -10.54 -3.54 -9.06
C MET A 464 -11.48 -3.13 -10.19
N ALA A 465 -12.73 -3.58 -10.18
CA ALA A 465 -13.73 -3.19 -11.17
C ALA A 465 -13.94 -1.67 -11.23
N ARG A 466 -13.77 -0.97 -10.10
CA ARG A 466 -13.85 0.49 -10.01
C ARG A 466 -12.54 1.17 -10.39
N TRP A 467 -11.44 0.73 -9.79
CA TRP A 467 -10.18 1.49 -9.79
C TRP A 467 -9.26 1.17 -10.98
N ALA A 468 -9.22 -0.08 -11.45
CA ALA A 468 -8.58 -0.46 -12.71
C ALA A 468 -9.48 -1.41 -13.51
N PRO A 469 -10.55 -0.91 -14.14
CA PRO A 469 -11.48 -1.72 -14.93
C PRO A 469 -10.81 -2.65 -15.96
N PRO A 470 -9.70 -2.26 -16.65
CA PRO A 470 -9.01 -3.17 -17.58
C PRO A 470 -8.38 -4.41 -16.91
N ALA A 471 -8.06 -4.36 -15.61
CA ALA A 471 -7.55 -5.48 -14.84
C ALA A 471 -8.66 -6.39 -14.30
N PHE A 472 -9.91 -5.94 -14.30
CA PHE A 472 -11.08 -6.71 -13.88
C PHE A 472 -11.60 -7.57 -15.05
N VAL A 473 -11.00 -8.74 -15.22
CA VAL A 473 -11.28 -9.65 -16.33
C VAL A 473 -12.17 -10.81 -15.85
N ASN A 474 -13.16 -11.20 -16.68
CA ASN A 474 -14.08 -12.32 -16.42
C ASN A 474 -14.89 -12.21 -15.11
N GLY A 475 -15.09 -11.00 -14.58
CA GLY A 475 -15.83 -10.82 -13.33
C GLY A 475 -15.02 -11.13 -12.07
N ILE A 476 -13.70 -11.27 -12.17
CA ILE A 476 -12.81 -11.64 -11.06
C ILE A 476 -12.06 -10.41 -10.56
N ASP A 477 -12.14 -10.20 -9.24
CA ASP A 477 -11.21 -9.35 -8.52
C ASP A 477 -10.11 -10.24 -7.91
N PRO A 478 -8.90 -10.29 -8.51
CA PRO A 478 -7.85 -11.20 -8.05
C PRO A 478 -7.34 -10.84 -6.66
N ASP A 479 -7.42 -9.57 -6.26
CA ASP A 479 -7.04 -9.12 -4.93
C ASP A 479 -7.98 -9.70 -3.88
N SER A 480 -9.31 -9.59 -4.07
CA SER A 480 -10.30 -10.09 -3.10
C SER A 480 -10.20 -11.59 -2.80
N LEU A 481 -9.50 -12.36 -3.63
CA LEU A 481 -9.29 -13.80 -3.44
C LEU A 481 -7.86 -14.19 -3.03
N ASP A 482 -6.96 -13.22 -2.85
CA ASP A 482 -5.62 -13.48 -2.35
C ASP A 482 -5.70 -14.17 -0.98
N CYS A 483 -4.88 -15.20 -0.78
CA CYS A 483 -4.93 -16.13 0.36
C CYS A 483 -6.20 -16.99 0.52
N ALA A 484 -7.30 -16.73 -0.20
CA ALA A 484 -8.49 -17.61 -0.20
C ALA A 484 -8.36 -18.77 -1.18
N ALA A 485 -8.01 -18.45 -2.43
CA ALA A 485 -7.89 -19.42 -3.51
C ALA A 485 -6.58 -20.22 -3.44
N GLU A 486 -5.51 -19.61 -2.96
CA GLU A 486 -4.19 -20.22 -2.79
C GLU A 486 -3.71 -20.04 -1.36
N THR A 487 -3.28 -21.14 -0.73
CA THR A 487 -2.76 -21.14 0.64
C THR A 487 -1.35 -21.72 0.66
N PRO A 488 -0.54 -21.52 1.71
CA PRO A 488 0.76 -22.16 1.79
C PRO A 488 0.70 -23.69 1.98
N TYR A 489 -0.50 -24.27 2.11
CA TYR A 489 -0.73 -25.65 2.51
C TYR A 489 -0.81 -26.65 1.35
N ASP A 490 -0.56 -27.91 1.67
CA ASP A 490 -0.77 -29.06 0.81
C ASP A 490 -2.27 -29.33 0.68
N GLU A 491 -2.89 -28.85 -0.39
CA GLU A 491 -4.31 -29.04 -0.67
C GLU A 491 -4.49 -29.93 -1.91
N THR A 492 -5.38 -30.92 -1.81
CA THR A 492 -5.60 -31.90 -2.89
C THR A 492 -6.85 -31.61 -3.73
N SER A 493 -7.83 -30.91 -3.16
CA SER A 493 -9.07 -30.55 -3.84
C SER A 493 -9.66 -29.26 -3.26
N VAL A 494 -9.47 -28.14 -3.97
CA VAL A 494 -9.99 -26.83 -3.59
C VAL A 494 -11.04 -26.35 -4.59
N PHE A 495 -12.10 -25.74 -4.08
CA PHE A 495 -13.03 -24.93 -4.86
C PHE A 495 -13.10 -23.53 -4.26
N ALA A 496 -12.80 -22.50 -5.05
CA ALA A 496 -12.93 -21.11 -4.63
C ALA A 496 -13.69 -20.29 -5.68
N ASP A 497 -14.69 -19.55 -5.23
CA ASP A 497 -15.49 -18.68 -6.08
C ASP A 497 -15.73 -17.30 -5.44
N TYR A 498 -16.05 -16.33 -6.31
CA TYR A 498 -16.25 -14.94 -5.94
C TYR A 498 -17.64 -14.45 -6.32
N VAL A 499 -18.36 -13.90 -5.35
CA VAL A 499 -19.63 -13.21 -5.56
C VAL A 499 -19.38 -11.72 -5.39
N ARG A 500 -19.26 -11.02 -6.52
CA ARG A 500 -19.22 -9.56 -6.51
C ARG A 500 -20.54 -9.01 -6.02
N HIS A 501 -20.48 -8.17 -5.00
CA HIS A 501 -21.66 -7.54 -4.43
C HIS A 501 -21.28 -6.16 -3.87
N GLU A 502 -21.78 -5.11 -4.53
CA GLU A 502 -21.50 -3.73 -4.14
C GLU A 502 -22.61 -3.22 -3.21
N PRO A 503 -22.27 -2.63 -2.05
CA PRO A 503 -23.28 -1.99 -1.19
C PRO A 503 -23.84 -0.74 -1.86
N GLU A 504 -25.15 -0.53 -1.70
CA GLU A 504 -25.78 0.75 -2.00
C GLU A 504 -25.25 1.85 -1.06
N GLY A 505 -25.24 3.10 -1.52
CA GLY A 505 -24.94 4.24 -0.65
C GLY A 505 -23.48 4.48 -0.22
N LEU A 506 -22.51 3.68 -0.66
CA LEU A 506 -21.09 3.95 -0.36
C LEU A 506 -20.13 3.57 -1.49
N THR A 507 -18.86 3.93 -1.36
CA THR A 507 -17.77 3.50 -2.26
C THR A 507 -16.75 2.74 -1.45
N THR A 508 -16.24 1.65 -1.98
CA THR A 508 -15.18 0.87 -1.33
C THR A 508 -13.81 1.08 -1.98
N ALA A 509 -12.76 0.92 -1.17
CA ALA A 509 -11.37 1.05 -1.57
C ALA A 509 -10.49 0.00 -0.89
N TRP A 510 -9.25 -0.11 -1.37
CA TRP A 510 -8.25 -0.93 -0.70
C TRP A 510 -7.81 -0.31 0.59
N TRP A 511 -7.66 -1.15 1.60
CA TRP A 511 -7.16 -0.81 2.92
C TRP A 511 -5.93 -1.66 3.22
N ARG A 512 -5.00 -1.16 4.04
CA ARG A 512 -3.67 -1.75 4.24
C ARG A 512 -3.75 -3.24 4.53
N GLY A 513 -3.24 -4.03 3.59
CA GLY A 513 -3.23 -5.48 3.66
C GLY A 513 -4.22 -6.15 2.70
N VAL A 514 -5.00 -5.36 1.97
CA VAL A 514 -5.66 -5.74 0.72
C VAL A 514 -6.50 -7.02 0.92
N GLY A 515 -6.63 -7.88 -0.08
CA GLY A 515 -7.38 -9.14 0.06
C GLY A 515 -6.88 -10.06 1.17
N ALA A 516 -5.55 -10.17 1.35
CA ALA A 516 -4.98 -11.06 2.36
C ALA A 516 -5.51 -10.78 3.78
N THR A 517 -5.86 -9.53 4.10
CA THR A 517 -6.28 -9.16 5.47
C THR A 517 -7.58 -9.79 5.91
N HIS A 518 -8.57 -9.89 5.01
CA HIS A 518 -9.83 -10.56 5.36
C HIS A 518 -9.69 -12.08 5.19
N ASN A 519 -9.04 -12.54 4.12
CA ASN A 519 -8.94 -13.97 3.84
C ASN A 519 -8.09 -14.73 4.86
N LEU A 520 -7.02 -14.14 5.39
CA LEU A 520 -6.21 -14.81 6.42
C LEU A 520 -6.93 -14.91 7.77
N PHE A 521 -7.81 -13.95 8.11
CA PHE A 521 -8.70 -14.12 9.26
C PHE A 521 -9.57 -15.36 9.10
N VAL A 522 -10.15 -15.56 7.92
CA VAL A 522 -11.01 -16.72 7.63
C VAL A 522 -10.20 -18.02 7.61
N ILE A 523 -9.17 -18.10 6.77
CA ILE A 523 -8.39 -19.32 6.52
C ILE A 523 -7.69 -19.76 7.80
N GLU A 524 -6.97 -18.88 8.48
CA GLU A 524 -6.18 -19.29 9.64
C GLU A 524 -7.04 -19.61 10.86
N SER A 525 -8.20 -18.98 10.99
CA SER A 525 -9.19 -19.39 12.00
C SER A 525 -9.80 -20.74 11.66
N PHE A 526 -10.14 -20.99 10.39
CA PHE A 526 -10.75 -22.24 9.97
C PHE A 526 -9.77 -23.42 9.99
N VAL A 527 -8.49 -23.20 9.71
CA VAL A 527 -7.42 -24.20 9.91
C VAL A 527 -7.27 -24.58 11.39
N ASP A 528 -7.42 -23.62 12.29
CA ASP A 528 -7.42 -23.89 13.73
C ASP A 528 -8.66 -24.70 14.17
N GLU A 529 -9.83 -24.41 13.59
CA GLU A 529 -11.05 -25.20 13.79
C GLU A 529 -10.91 -26.64 13.27
N MET A 530 -10.29 -26.83 12.10
CA MET A 530 -9.99 -28.16 11.55
C MET A 530 -9.12 -28.97 12.51
N ALA A 531 -8.04 -28.37 13.04
CA ALA A 531 -7.17 -29.01 14.01
C ALA A 531 -7.93 -29.38 15.30
N TYR A 532 -8.73 -28.46 15.82
CA TYR A 532 -9.53 -28.68 17.03
C TYR A 532 -10.56 -29.82 16.86
N ALA A 533 -11.25 -29.88 15.71
CA ALA A 533 -12.29 -30.88 15.45
C ALA A 533 -11.79 -32.34 15.50
N ILE A 534 -10.48 -32.55 15.34
CA ILE A 534 -9.83 -33.87 15.45
C ILE A 534 -8.92 -33.99 16.68
N GLY A 535 -8.95 -33.01 17.58
CA GLY A 535 -8.13 -32.99 18.79
C GLY A 535 -6.62 -32.87 18.54
N GLN A 536 -6.20 -32.25 17.44
CA GLN A 536 -4.80 -32.06 17.10
C GLN A 536 -4.30 -30.67 17.49
N ASP A 537 -3.03 -30.58 17.93
CA ASP A 537 -2.33 -29.30 18.12
C ASP A 537 -2.29 -28.51 16.80
N PRO A 538 -2.64 -27.21 16.81
CA PRO A 538 -2.81 -26.43 15.58
C PRO A 538 -1.50 -26.09 14.85
N VAL A 539 -0.35 -26.10 15.52
CA VAL A 539 0.97 -25.98 14.87
C VAL A 539 1.35 -27.31 14.25
N ASP A 540 1.14 -28.42 14.96
CA ASP A 540 1.42 -29.77 14.44
C ASP A 540 0.49 -30.12 13.26
N PHE A 541 -0.75 -29.62 13.25
CA PHE A 541 -1.69 -29.76 12.14
C PHE A 541 -1.17 -29.03 10.89
N ARG A 542 -0.79 -27.76 11.02
CA ARG A 542 -0.16 -26.98 9.94
C ARG A 542 1.11 -27.64 9.43
N ARG A 543 1.97 -28.16 10.32
CA ARG A 543 3.20 -28.88 9.93
C ARG A 543 2.91 -30.04 8.98
N LYS A 544 1.88 -30.84 9.24
CA LYS A 544 1.49 -31.97 8.37
C LYS A 544 0.99 -31.54 6.99
N MET A 545 0.57 -30.28 6.85
CA MET A 545 0.10 -29.68 5.61
C MET A 545 1.19 -28.87 4.88
N LEU A 546 2.46 -28.95 5.26
CA LEU A 546 3.55 -28.16 4.66
C LEU A 546 4.68 -29.03 4.08
N THR A 547 4.36 -30.25 3.65
CA THR A 547 5.34 -31.21 3.14
C THR A 547 5.99 -30.74 1.83
N ARG A 548 5.32 -29.86 1.07
CA ARG A 548 5.83 -29.30 -0.20
C ARG A 548 6.28 -27.85 -0.08
N ASN A 549 6.19 -27.24 1.10
CA ASN A 549 6.52 -25.83 1.30
C ASN A 549 7.51 -25.63 2.45
N PRO A 550 8.81 -25.90 2.23
CA PRO A 550 9.83 -25.82 3.27
C PRO A 550 10.05 -24.39 3.81
N ARG A 551 9.76 -23.35 3.03
CA ARG A 551 9.88 -21.95 3.48
C ARG A 551 8.76 -21.56 4.44
N ALA A 552 7.51 -21.92 4.12
CA ALA A 552 6.39 -21.77 5.05
C ALA A 552 6.61 -22.57 6.34
N LEU A 553 7.12 -23.80 6.23
CA LEU A 553 7.47 -24.61 7.40
C LEU A 553 8.56 -23.94 8.24
N ALA A 554 9.60 -23.39 7.61
CA ALA A 554 10.70 -22.74 8.33
C ALA A 554 10.23 -21.53 9.16
N VAL A 555 9.35 -20.68 8.62
CA VAL A 555 8.80 -19.56 9.40
C VAL A 555 7.86 -20.06 10.51
N LEU A 556 7.06 -21.11 10.27
CA LEU A 556 6.19 -21.70 11.29
C LEU A 556 7.00 -22.24 12.47
N GLU A 557 8.03 -23.05 12.20
CA GLU A 557 8.89 -23.62 13.24
C GLU A 557 9.64 -22.54 14.02
N LEU A 558 10.20 -21.54 13.32
CA LEU A 558 10.91 -20.45 13.98
C LEU A 558 9.98 -19.65 14.90
N ALA A 559 8.76 -19.32 14.46
CA ALA A 559 7.80 -18.64 15.31
C ALA A 559 7.41 -19.50 16.53
N ALA A 560 7.13 -20.79 16.31
CA ALA A 560 6.76 -21.74 17.37
C ALA A 560 7.87 -21.91 18.42
N GLU A 561 9.12 -22.03 17.98
CA GLU A 561 10.30 -22.06 18.85
C GLU A 561 10.40 -20.79 19.70
N LYS A 562 10.36 -19.61 19.06
CA LYS A 562 10.54 -18.32 19.76
C LYS A 562 9.39 -17.93 20.67
N ALA A 563 8.18 -18.40 20.35
CA ALA A 563 7.01 -18.26 21.20
C ALA A 563 7.01 -19.23 22.39
N GLY A 564 7.88 -20.25 22.39
CA GLY A 564 7.84 -21.33 23.38
C GLY A 564 6.55 -22.13 23.27
N TRP A 565 6.07 -22.43 22.05
CA TRP A 565 4.72 -22.96 21.78
C TRP A 565 4.31 -24.15 22.67
N LYS A 566 5.26 -25.04 23.01
CA LYS A 566 5.00 -26.23 23.84
C LYS A 566 4.96 -25.96 25.35
N ASP A 567 5.24 -24.73 25.78
CA ASP A 567 5.14 -24.32 27.19
C ASP A 567 3.68 -24.29 27.65
N LYS A 568 3.44 -24.73 28.88
CA LYS A 568 2.11 -24.62 29.51
C LYS A 568 1.82 -23.17 29.88
N LEU A 569 0.63 -22.70 29.50
CA LEU A 569 0.15 -21.36 29.86
C LEU A 569 -0.69 -21.39 31.15
N PRO A 570 -0.68 -20.28 31.93
CA PRO A 570 -1.66 -20.06 33.00
C PRO A 570 -3.11 -20.13 32.50
N GLN A 571 -4.03 -20.45 33.40
CA GLN A 571 -5.46 -20.41 33.10
C GLN A 571 -5.90 -19.01 32.62
N GLY A 572 -6.77 -18.96 31.61
CA GLY A 572 -7.24 -17.71 31.01
C GLY A 572 -6.27 -17.08 29.99
N ARG A 573 -5.11 -17.71 29.75
CA ARG A 573 -4.20 -17.34 28.66
C ARG A 573 -4.29 -18.33 27.52
N GLY A 574 -4.08 -17.81 26.32
CA GLY A 574 -4.11 -18.59 25.09
C GLY A 574 -3.07 -18.10 24.10
N ARG A 575 -2.67 -18.99 23.20
CA ARG A 575 -1.84 -18.65 22.05
C ARG A 575 -2.54 -19.02 20.76
N GLY A 576 -2.53 -18.10 19.81
CA GLY A 576 -3.06 -18.32 18.47
C GLY A 576 -1.95 -18.22 17.44
N VAL A 577 -2.04 -19.05 16.40
CA VAL A 577 -1.10 -19.08 15.29
C VAL A 577 -1.79 -18.65 13.99
N ASN A 578 -1.07 -17.87 13.18
CA ASN A 578 -1.41 -17.51 11.82
C ASN A 578 -0.19 -17.78 10.94
N LEU A 579 -0.35 -18.54 9.86
CA LEU A 579 0.65 -18.73 8.82
C LEU A 579 0.13 -18.17 7.50
N GLN A 580 0.97 -17.48 6.75
CA GLN A 580 0.60 -16.91 5.46
C GLN A 580 1.71 -17.03 4.43
N PHE A 581 1.29 -17.03 3.17
CA PHE A 581 2.09 -16.60 2.04
C PHE A 581 1.30 -15.53 1.29
N ALA A 582 1.74 -14.28 1.41
CA ALA A 582 1.10 -13.12 0.79
C ALA A 582 2.20 -12.14 0.35
N PHE A 583 1.97 -11.38 -0.72
CA PHE A 583 2.95 -10.39 -1.21
C PHE A 583 4.33 -10.97 -1.53
N ASN A 584 4.40 -12.25 -1.92
CA ASN A 584 5.65 -13.01 -2.08
C ASN A 584 6.51 -13.13 -0.79
N THR A 585 5.87 -13.03 0.37
CA THR A 585 6.48 -13.12 1.69
C THR A 585 5.80 -14.21 2.52
N TYR A 586 6.61 -15.09 3.11
CA TYR A 586 6.15 -16.04 4.11
C TYR A 586 6.22 -15.41 5.49
N LEU A 587 5.16 -15.58 6.28
CA LEU A 587 5.12 -15.06 7.64
C LEU A 587 4.32 -15.99 8.55
N ALA A 588 4.85 -16.23 9.75
CA ALA A 588 4.12 -16.85 10.85
C ALA A 588 4.03 -15.86 12.02
N HIS A 589 2.84 -15.71 12.58
CA HIS A 589 2.56 -14.88 13.74
C HIS A 589 1.95 -15.75 14.85
N ILE A 590 2.58 -15.74 16.02
CA ILE A 590 2.03 -16.32 17.24
C ILE A 590 1.75 -15.20 18.23
N LEU A 591 0.48 -15.10 18.63
CA LEU A 591 0.01 -14.11 19.59
C LEU A 591 -0.35 -14.79 20.91
N GLU A 592 0.21 -14.31 22.01
CA GLU A 592 -0.19 -14.67 23.37
C GLU A 592 -1.09 -13.56 23.95
N ILE A 593 -2.21 -13.98 24.54
CA ILE A 593 -3.18 -13.08 25.18
C ILE A 593 -3.57 -13.56 26.57
N GLU A 594 -4.22 -12.68 27.32
CA GLU A 594 -4.94 -13.01 28.54
C GLU A 594 -6.39 -12.52 28.43
N VAL A 595 -7.34 -13.41 28.71
CA VAL A 595 -8.78 -13.09 28.79
C VAL A 595 -9.20 -13.23 30.24
N VAL A 596 -9.68 -12.13 30.82
CA VAL A 596 -10.26 -12.11 32.17
C VAL A 596 -11.76 -11.88 32.03
N PRO A 597 -12.63 -12.75 32.58
CA PRO A 597 -14.09 -12.59 32.47
C PRO A 597 -14.56 -11.19 32.89
N GLY A 598 -15.41 -10.56 32.07
CA GLY A 598 -15.92 -9.20 32.30
C GLY A 598 -14.88 -8.08 32.13
N LYS A 599 -13.71 -8.36 31.56
CA LYS A 599 -12.68 -7.36 31.23
C LYS A 599 -12.24 -7.50 29.77
N GLU A 600 -11.64 -6.45 29.23
CA GLU A 600 -11.06 -6.46 27.88
C GLU A 600 -9.97 -7.53 27.71
N VAL A 601 -9.85 -8.04 26.49
CA VAL A 601 -8.76 -8.94 26.07
C VAL A 601 -7.43 -8.19 26.14
N LYS A 602 -6.45 -8.73 26.88
CA LYS A 602 -5.11 -8.15 26.95
C LYS A 602 -4.18 -8.84 25.96
N LEU A 603 -3.54 -8.04 25.12
CA LEU A 603 -2.45 -8.47 24.25
C LEU A 603 -1.15 -8.51 25.05
N LEU A 604 -0.49 -9.66 25.12
CA LEU A 604 0.73 -9.82 25.92
C LEU A 604 1.99 -9.79 25.06
N ARG A 605 2.04 -10.66 24.04
CA ARG A 605 3.25 -10.89 23.25
C ARG A 605 2.92 -11.33 21.83
N SER A 606 3.52 -10.68 20.84
CA SER A 606 3.46 -11.05 19.42
C SER A 606 4.83 -11.52 18.96
N VAL A 607 4.93 -12.76 18.47
CA VAL A 607 6.15 -13.33 17.90
C VAL A 607 5.94 -13.55 16.42
N LEU A 608 6.73 -12.87 15.59
CA LEU A 608 6.67 -12.97 14.14
C LEU A 608 7.96 -13.55 13.58
N ALA A 609 7.84 -14.55 12.72
CA ALA A 609 8.91 -15.04 11.86
C ALA A 609 8.58 -14.70 10.41
N VAL A 610 9.52 -14.09 9.68
CA VAL A 610 9.30 -13.60 8.31
C VAL A 610 10.42 -14.02 7.37
N ASP A 611 10.06 -14.51 6.20
CA ASP A 611 10.94 -14.76 5.06
C ASP A 611 10.41 -13.99 3.85
N CYS A 612 11.06 -12.87 3.53
CA CYS A 612 10.76 -12.03 2.37
C CYS A 612 11.87 -12.09 1.32
N GLY A 613 12.66 -13.17 1.26
CA GLY A 613 13.82 -13.25 0.38
C GLY A 613 14.99 -12.38 0.87
N ILE A 614 15.77 -11.85 -0.08
CA ILE A 614 16.86 -10.91 0.24
C ILE A 614 16.26 -9.65 0.88
N VAL A 615 16.65 -9.41 2.12
CA VAL A 615 16.25 -8.23 2.88
C VAL A 615 17.09 -7.03 2.43
N ILE A 616 16.44 -5.96 1.95
CA ILE A 616 17.16 -4.74 1.56
C ILE A 616 17.64 -3.97 2.79
N ASN A 617 16.73 -3.73 3.75
CA ASN A 617 17.02 -3.04 5.00
C ASN A 617 16.34 -3.78 6.17
N PRO A 618 17.09 -4.49 7.05
CA PRO A 618 16.51 -5.28 8.13
C PRO A 618 15.73 -4.47 9.17
N ASP A 619 16.11 -3.22 9.43
CA ASP A 619 15.40 -2.37 10.40
C ASP A 619 14.06 -1.91 9.83
N THR A 620 13.98 -1.66 8.52
CA THR A 620 12.71 -1.33 7.85
C THR A 620 11.75 -2.51 7.85
N VAL A 621 12.22 -3.73 7.57
CA VAL A 621 11.40 -4.95 7.67
C VAL A 621 10.87 -5.12 9.10
N ARG A 622 11.74 -4.99 10.11
CA ARG A 622 11.32 -5.05 11.53
C ARG A 622 10.23 -4.02 11.82
N ALA A 623 10.46 -2.76 11.48
CA ALA A 623 9.51 -1.67 11.74
C ALA A 623 8.16 -1.88 11.03
N GLN A 624 8.15 -2.45 9.81
CA GLN A 624 6.91 -2.78 9.11
C GLN A 624 6.15 -3.92 9.78
N MET A 625 6.84 -4.93 10.31
CA MET A 625 6.18 -6.00 11.08
C MET A 625 5.61 -5.47 12.39
N GLU A 626 6.37 -4.67 13.13
CA GLU A 626 5.94 -4.05 14.40
C GLU A 626 4.74 -3.12 14.20
N GLY A 627 4.83 -2.16 13.28
CA GLY A 627 3.73 -1.25 13.01
C GLY A 627 2.52 -1.93 12.38
N GLY A 628 2.74 -2.90 11.48
CA GLY A 628 1.68 -3.65 10.81
C GLY A 628 0.88 -4.50 11.78
N VAL A 629 1.54 -5.27 12.66
CA VAL A 629 0.83 -6.13 13.61
C VAL A 629 0.02 -5.31 14.62
N LEU A 630 0.53 -4.17 15.09
CA LEU A 630 -0.21 -3.29 15.99
C LEU A 630 -1.44 -2.67 15.30
N PHE A 631 -1.28 -2.24 14.05
CA PHE A 631 -2.39 -1.71 13.24
C PHE A 631 -3.48 -2.77 13.00
N GLY A 632 -3.07 -3.99 12.62
CA GLY A 632 -3.99 -5.11 12.42
C GLY A 632 -4.68 -5.59 13.70
N LEU A 633 -3.96 -5.66 14.84
CA LEU A 633 -4.53 -6.04 16.13
C LEU A 633 -5.54 -5.00 16.64
N GLY A 634 -5.20 -3.71 16.56
CA GLY A 634 -6.13 -2.64 16.94
C GLY A 634 -7.41 -2.66 16.11
N THR A 635 -7.27 -2.88 14.81
CA THR A 635 -8.39 -3.02 13.89
C THR A 635 -9.26 -4.22 14.24
N ALA A 636 -8.65 -5.41 14.35
CA ALA A 636 -9.36 -6.65 14.66
C ALA A 636 -10.03 -6.61 16.03
N MET A 637 -9.52 -5.82 16.98
CA MET A 637 -10.13 -5.62 18.28
C MET A 637 -11.32 -4.66 18.24
N PHE A 638 -11.23 -3.51 17.57
CA PHE A 638 -12.12 -2.38 17.85
C PHE A 638 -12.81 -1.73 16.65
N ASN A 639 -12.37 -2.00 15.42
CA ASN A 639 -12.77 -1.16 14.30
C ASN A 639 -13.88 -1.79 13.47
N GLU A 640 -14.90 -0.96 13.25
CA GLU A 640 -15.93 -1.12 12.25
C GLU A 640 -16.49 0.26 11.88
N VAL A 641 -16.99 0.36 10.66
CA VAL A 641 -17.79 1.49 10.20
C VAL A 641 -19.20 0.99 9.94
N THR A 642 -20.17 1.65 10.57
CA THR A 642 -21.59 1.31 10.48
C THR A 642 -22.41 2.47 9.91
N PHE A 643 -23.62 2.14 9.46
CA PHE A 643 -24.53 3.05 8.77
C PHE A 643 -25.92 3.02 9.38
N THR A 644 -26.46 4.21 9.63
CA THR A 644 -27.85 4.47 10.03
C THR A 644 -28.44 5.54 9.12
N ASP A 645 -29.61 5.28 8.53
CA ASP A 645 -30.30 6.19 7.61
C ASP A 645 -29.41 6.75 6.48
N GLY A 646 -28.51 5.89 5.98
CA GLY A 646 -27.55 6.18 4.92
C GLY A 646 -26.31 6.96 5.34
N ALA A 647 -26.24 7.43 6.59
CA ALA A 647 -25.10 8.17 7.12
C ALA A 647 -24.16 7.26 7.92
N VAL A 648 -22.88 7.62 7.96
CA VAL A 648 -21.87 6.91 8.74
C VAL A 648 -21.99 7.25 10.23
N ASP A 649 -21.96 6.25 11.11
CA ASP A 649 -22.12 6.43 12.56
C ASP A 649 -20.84 6.89 13.25
N GLN A 650 -19.67 6.42 12.80
CA GLN A 650 -18.37 6.80 13.36
C GLN A 650 -17.85 8.08 12.69
N SER A 651 -17.20 8.94 13.46
CA SER A 651 -16.78 10.27 13.00
C SER A 651 -15.36 10.65 13.41
N ASN A 652 -14.82 10.12 14.51
CA ASN A 652 -13.48 10.47 15.00
C ASN A 652 -12.91 9.36 15.92
N PHE A 653 -11.71 9.50 16.46
CA PHE A 653 -11.01 8.46 17.23
C PHE A 653 -11.61 8.16 18.62
N ASP A 654 -12.58 8.96 19.07
CA ASP A 654 -13.38 8.70 20.26
C ASP A 654 -14.45 7.62 20.02
N ASN A 655 -15.01 7.55 18.80
CA ASN A 655 -15.97 6.52 18.39
C ASN A 655 -15.44 5.51 17.36
N TYR A 656 -14.25 5.74 16.79
CA TYR A 656 -13.46 4.78 16.00
C TYR A 656 -12.10 4.53 16.69
N ARG A 657 -12.12 3.72 17.75
CA ARG A 657 -10.99 3.56 18.69
C ARG A 657 -9.74 2.96 18.03
N ILE A 658 -8.57 3.54 18.29
CA ILE A 658 -7.28 2.96 17.92
C ILE A 658 -6.59 2.38 19.16
N LEU A 659 -5.86 1.27 18.99
CA LEU A 659 -5.03 0.64 20.02
C LEU A 659 -4.06 1.65 20.66
N ARG A 660 -4.02 1.69 21.99
CA ARG A 660 -3.19 2.61 22.77
C ARG A 660 -1.88 1.95 23.22
N ILE A 661 -0.89 2.77 23.59
CA ILE A 661 0.45 2.31 23.96
C ILE A 661 0.45 1.33 25.14
N ASN A 662 -0.47 1.49 26.09
CA ASN A 662 -0.63 0.62 27.26
C ASN A 662 -1.33 -0.71 26.95
N GLU A 663 -1.88 -0.86 25.74
CA GLU A 663 -2.60 -2.05 25.26
C GLU A 663 -1.75 -2.85 24.28
N ALA A 664 -0.64 -2.27 23.79
CA ALA A 664 0.23 -2.90 22.81
C ALA A 664 0.99 -4.10 23.43
N PRO A 665 1.01 -5.26 22.75
CA PRO A 665 1.84 -6.37 23.17
C PRO A 665 3.32 -6.06 22.98
N LYS A 666 4.18 -6.82 23.66
CA LYS A 666 5.59 -6.87 23.28
C LYS A 666 5.72 -7.56 21.92
N VAL A 667 6.24 -6.87 20.91
CA VAL A 667 6.44 -7.42 19.56
C VAL A 667 7.88 -7.89 19.37
N GLU A 668 8.07 -9.11 18.87
CA GLU A 668 9.36 -9.71 18.56
C GLU A 668 9.37 -10.19 17.10
N VAL A 669 10.35 -9.72 16.33
CA VAL A 669 10.45 -10.01 14.89
C VAL A 669 11.75 -10.75 14.57
N TYR A 670 11.61 -11.92 13.96
CA TYR A 670 12.69 -12.80 13.54
C TYR A 670 12.70 -12.92 12.02
N GLN A 671 13.81 -12.53 11.38
CA GLN A 671 13.96 -12.59 9.93
C GLN A 671 14.73 -13.85 9.55
N VAL A 672 14.15 -14.65 8.66
CA VAL A 672 14.82 -15.81 8.05
C VAL A 672 15.80 -15.31 7.00
N LYS A 673 17.03 -15.82 7.02
CA LYS A 673 18.01 -15.52 5.97
C LYS A 673 17.64 -16.27 4.70
N SER A 674 17.49 -15.54 3.59
CA SER A 674 17.10 -16.08 2.31
C SER A 674 17.83 -15.37 1.17
N LEU A 675 18.16 -16.11 0.11
CA LEU A 675 18.73 -15.58 -1.14
C LEU A 675 17.67 -15.50 -2.26
N GLU A 676 16.41 -15.80 -1.95
CA GLU A 676 15.30 -15.65 -2.88
C GLU A 676 15.07 -14.18 -3.23
N LYS A 677 14.35 -13.94 -4.34
CA LYS A 677 14.00 -12.57 -4.73
C LYS A 677 13.23 -11.86 -3.60
N PRO A 678 13.48 -10.56 -3.37
CA PRO A 678 12.76 -9.80 -2.36
C PRO A 678 11.24 -9.83 -2.59
N GLY A 679 10.49 -10.08 -1.53
CA GLY A 679 9.03 -9.94 -1.45
C GLY A 679 8.61 -8.59 -0.86
N GLY A 680 7.30 -8.36 -0.82
CA GLY A 680 6.67 -7.21 -0.19
C GLY A 680 6.43 -7.41 1.30
N VAL A 681 6.61 -6.36 2.12
CA VAL A 681 6.42 -6.44 3.59
C VAL A 681 5.51 -5.36 4.17
N GLY A 682 5.04 -4.40 3.35
CA GLY A 682 4.26 -3.25 3.84
C GLY A 682 2.96 -3.63 4.53
N GLU A 683 2.44 -4.80 4.17
CA GLU A 683 1.10 -5.27 4.49
C GLU A 683 1.10 -6.57 5.32
N ALA A 684 2.21 -7.31 5.32
CA ALA A 684 2.28 -8.67 5.84
C ALA A 684 1.95 -8.76 7.34
N GLY A 685 2.48 -7.84 8.17
CA GLY A 685 2.20 -7.81 9.61
C GLY A 685 0.73 -7.50 9.93
N THR A 686 0.08 -6.64 9.13
CA THR A 686 -1.33 -6.30 9.29
C THR A 686 -2.23 -7.50 9.03
N ALA A 687 -1.99 -8.18 7.90
CA ALA A 687 -2.83 -9.29 7.46
C ALA A 687 -2.77 -10.50 8.42
N ALA A 688 -1.64 -10.69 9.11
CA ALA A 688 -1.41 -11.78 10.06
C ALA A 688 -2.11 -11.62 11.42
N ALA A 689 -2.67 -10.43 11.71
CA ALA A 689 -3.07 -10.07 13.06
C ALA A 689 -4.39 -10.74 13.49
N ALA A 690 -5.42 -10.64 12.65
CA ALA A 690 -6.79 -11.05 13.01
C ALA A 690 -6.91 -12.57 13.23
N GLY A 691 -6.32 -13.39 12.35
CA GLY A 691 -6.31 -14.86 12.49
C GLY A 691 -5.60 -15.32 13.77
N ALA A 692 -4.43 -14.74 14.06
CA ALA A 692 -3.69 -15.04 15.30
C ALA A 692 -4.49 -14.65 16.55
N LEU A 693 -5.15 -13.49 16.54
CA LEU A 693 -5.98 -13.03 17.66
C LEU A 693 -7.21 -13.92 17.88
N ALA A 694 -7.95 -14.26 16.82
CA ALA A 694 -9.12 -15.12 16.92
C ALA A 694 -8.76 -16.52 17.47
N ASN A 695 -7.64 -17.08 17.00
CA ASN A 695 -7.12 -18.36 17.50
C ASN A 695 -6.65 -18.27 18.96
N ALA A 696 -6.05 -17.15 19.36
CA ALA A 696 -5.63 -16.95 20.75
C ALA A 696 -6.83 -16.84 21.70
N ILE A 697 -7.89 -16.14 21.29
CA ILE A 697 -9.16 -16.04 22.05
C ILE A 697 -9.80 -17.42 22.18
N PHE A 698 -9.85 -18.20 21.11
CA PHE A 698 -10.37 -19.56 21.18
C PHE A 698 -9.53 -20.44 22.11
N SER A 699 -8.20 -20.39 22.01
CA SER A 699 -7.29 -21.13 22.89
C SER A 699 -7.50 -20.78 24.38
N ALA A 700 -7.74 -19.51 24.69
CA ALA A 700 -7.93 -19.04 26.07
C ALA A 700 -9.32 -19.36 26.65
N THR A 701 -10.36 -19.40 25.81
CA THR A 701 -11.77 -19.37 26.25
C THR A 701 -12.63 -20.55 25.79
N GLY A 702 -12.21 -21.25 24.74
CA GLY A 702 -13.03 -22.21 24.00
C GLY A 702 -14.13 -21.58 23.14
N LYS A 703 -14.28 -20.26 23.11
CA LYS A 703 -15.29 -19.56 22.29
C LYS A 703 -14.71 -19.21 20.92
N ARG A 704 -15.33 -19.69 19.85
CA ARG A 704 -14.97 -19.34 18.47
C ARG A 704 -15.79 -18.14 18.01
N ILE A 705 -15.10 -17.06 17.66
CA ILE A 705 -15.72 -15.83 17.13
C ILE A 705 -15.36 -15.73 15.64
N ARG A 706 -16.36 -15.54 14.79
CA ARG A 706 -16.21 -15.51 13.32
C ARG A 706 -16.60 -14.17 12.69
N SER A 707 -16.78 -13.13 13.50
CA SER A 707 -17.09 -11.79 13.04
C SER A 707 -16.19 -10.80 13.75
N LEU A 708 -15.51 -9.96 12.97
CA LEU A 708 -14.78 -8.81 13.51
C LEU A 708 -15.78 -7.67 13.78
N PRO A 709 -15.53 -6.79 14.76
CA PRO A 709 -14.40 -6.78 15.70
C PRO A 709 -14.52 -7.83 16.83
N LEU A 710 -13.38 -8.24 17.41
CA LEU A 710 -13.28 -9.34 18.38
C LEU A 710 -13.39 -8.92 19.84
N SER A 711 -13.21 -7.64 20.19
CA SER A 711 -13.17 -7.21 21.59
C SER A 711 -14.51 -7.38 22.30
N GLU A 712 -15.63 -7.03 21.65
CA GLU A 712 -16.96 -7.15 22.25
C GLU A 712 -17.44 -8.60 22.33
N ALA A 713 -17.11 -9.41 21.33
CA ALA A 713 -17.53 -10.81 21.25
C ALA A 713 -16.76 -11.73 22.22
N ALA A 714 -15.63 -11.29 22.76
CA ALA A 714 -14.76 -12.08 23.64
C ALA A 714 -15.08 -11.98 25.13
N VAL A 715 -15.81 -10.94 25.56
CA VAL A 715 -16.02 -10.60 26.99
C VAL A 715 -17.30 -11.18 27.55
#